data_AF-A0A7W9G8B7-F1
#
_entry.id   AF-A0A7W9G8B7-F1
#
_cell.length_a   1.000
_cell.length_b   1.000
_cell.length_c   1.000
_cell.angle_alpha   90.00
_cell.angle_beta   90.00
_cell.angle_gamma   90.00
#
_symmetry.space_group_name_H-M   'P 1'
#
loop_
_entity.id
_entity.type
_entity.pdbx_description
1 polymer ?
#
loop_
_entity_poly.entity_id
_entity_poly.type
_entity_poly.pdbx_seq_one_letter_code
_entity_poly.pdbx_strand_id
1 'polypeptide(L)'
;MRRYRFGRIAAPLALAYAALVVALGVVALVTRDPALLRRLVAGEWDPREVPFMWWVELPVVAAGLLQGWAYWQALRGRAAGTLTSRGRRVALLRAALYAGVVLVLVARLPIPYAWWTGVLSGLLQLLVVWLYPLVLAPVLPRAWRLVALVGGTLSAVSLIATSVAYWFDLAALMRIGSFGGLDEFVGLLWLVPVLVGQARDPRWSRTTVWMGAVSGVMSFVSPSSYSYMSVFGEVNYALVYHMLLGAVSVFGVVWEARSAHELANPVPRAPLVRPAPERAAARPWPLAAVAVALPLIPAAVNLAQGTVLWIGPRGEIERFLREETGSAAIMTWFALDVLVGVGAPAVLILVAVVRRTRPLLRVTTNALALAAVIGAVSFFTYEPDPNEESLYRGMLIYPEALLSRGEDGGLRSGVSPLWYAAALGASALILTFLYGAAPKRRPLHHLLAVAAALCVVPAADLARGPVTTAEDCSPDDSWAYEEEPPPPTGERAFVCAVRTGRTFAFAATTPDQVLLAHGRRLCDAYTRDDRRELARLRVNAESLASTLAGICPRADAAVKAERVAEDREFEEWEAEEQRKCDAAPRHRPLVPPARSSVLKEPEWPEGGLAMYEETDDGEDPAEVYAKAADNGLVASGPGHLVVTTNSDLHVCVTLETYTRRPPVETKGWDHVVEVGYRSSSGRMVLSDGLSGTELPDLSLHGRKGHYRIRVHFAWVPWKGDKYGTQRLLIMAYPANGDKVVTYRKPARSR
;
A
#
# COMPACT_ATOMS: atom_id res chain seq x y z
N MET A 1 -32.34 13.48 37.20
CA MET A 1 -33.00 12.17 36.96
C MET A 1 -34.53 12.23 36.85
N ARG A 2 -35.28 13.01 37.65
CA ARG A 2 -36.77 13.04 37.64
C ARG A 2 -37.44 13.55 36.35
N ARG A 3 -36.68 14.14 35.41
CA ARG A 3 -37.22 14.70 34.15
C ARG A 3 -37.62 13.63 33.12
N TYR A 4 -37.08 12.41 33.21
CA TYR A 4 -37.33 11.33 32.25
C TYR A 4 -38.05 10.17 32.91
N ARG A 5 -38.95 9.51 32.17
CA ARG A 5 -39.83 8.45 32.72
C ARG A 5 -39.05 7.29 33.33
N PHE A 6 -38.01 6.81 32.65
CA PHE A 6 -37.19 5.69 33.10
C PHE A 6 -35.81 6.16 33.60
N GLY A 7 -35.65 7.47 33.82
CA GLY A 7 -34.37 8.07 34.22
C GLY A 7 -33.85 7.58 35.58
N ARG A 8 -34.69 6.98 36.43
CA ARG A 8 -34.25 6.37 37.70
C ARG A 8 -33.70 4.95 37.54
N ILE A 9 -34.09 4.23 36.49
CA ILE A 9 -33.65 2.86 36.20
C ILE A 9 -32.45 2.90 35.25
N ALA A 10 -32.51 3.74 34.22
CA ALA A 10 -31.45 3.85 33.23
C ALA A 10 -30.12 4.38 33.80
N ALA A 11 -30.18 5.28 34.80
CA ALA A 11 -29.00 5.89 35.39
C ALA A 11 -28.13 4.89 36.15
N PRO A 12 -28.67 4.09 37.11
CA PRO A 12 -27.86 3.09 37.80
C PRO A 12 -27.34 2.01 36.85
N LEU A 13 -28.09 1.61 35.82
CA LEU A 13 -27.60 0.65 34.81
C LEU A 13 -26.40 1.20 34.02
N ALA A 14 -26.50 2.43 33.54
CA ALA A 14 -25.40 3.10 32.83
C ALA A 14 -24.17 3.31 33.72
N LEU A 15 -24.38 3.70 34.99
CA LEU A 15 -23.31 3.85 35.97
C LEU A 15 -22.67 2.52 36.33
N ALA A 16 -23.44 1.45 36.50
CA ALA A 16 -22.92 0.11 36.76
C ALA A 16 -22.09 -0.40 35.59
N TYR A 17 -22.54 -0.19 34.35
CA TYR A 17 -21.77 -0.52 33.14
C TYR A 17 -20.45 0.26 33.09
N ALA A 18 -20.50 1.59 33.27
CA ALA A 18 -19.30 2.43 33.26
C ALA A 18 -18.31 2.04 34.39
N ALA A 19 -18.81 1.75 35.59
CA ALA A 19 -17.98 1.29 36.70
C ALA A 19 -17.33 -0.07 36.41
N LEU A 20 -18.08 -0.99 35.79
CA LEU A 20 -17.53 -2.29 35.36
C LEU A 20 -16.44 -2.13 34.30
N VAL A 21 -16.63 -1.26 33.30
CA VAL A 21 -15.60 -0.95 32.29
C VAL A 21 -14.33 -0.42 32.95
N VAL A 22 -14.45 0.54 33.88
CA VAL A 22 -13.27 1.10 34.58
C VAL A 22 -12.59 0.03 35.43
N ALA A 23 -13.36 -0.78 36.16
CA ALA A 23 -12.82 -1.86 36.97
C ALA A 23 -12.06 -2.89 36.11
N LEU A 24 -12.63 -3.32 34.98
CA LEU A 24 -11.98 -4.23 34.04
C LEU A 24 -10.75 -3.59 33.37
N GLY A 25 -10.77 -2.27 33.14
CA GLY A 25 -9.59 -1.53 32.67
C GLY A 25 -8.44 -1.55 33.68
N VAL A 26 -8.75 -1.34 34.96
CA VAL A 26 -7.75 -1.46 36.04
C VAL A 26 -7.23 -2.89 36.14
N VAL A 27 -8.12 -3.90 36.08
CA VAL A 27 -7.72 -5.32 36.08
C VAL A 27 -6.79 -5.60 34.90
N ALA A 28 -7.15 -5.20 33.68
CA ALA A 28 -6.34 -5.39 32.49
C ALA A 28 -4.94 -4.77 32.62
N LEU A 29 -4.84 -3.57 33.19
CA LEU A 29 -3.55 -2.91 33.44
C LEU A 29 -2.68 -3.65 34.47
N VAL A 30 -3.30 -4.22 35.51
CA VAL A 30 -2.60 -4.93 36.60
C VAL A 30 -2.19 -6.35 36.19
N THR A 31 -3.08 -7.10 35.53
CA THR A 31 -2.85 -8.49 35.12
C THR A 31 -2.14 -8.62 33.77
N ARG A 32 -2.08 -7.53 32.99
CA ARG A 32 -1.67 -7.53 31.57
C ARG A 32 -2.55 -8.45 30.70
N ASP A 33 -3.79 -8.69 31.12
CA ASP A 33 -4.78 -9.47 30.38
C ASP A 33 -6.03 -8.61 30.08
N PRO A 34 -6.17 -8.07 28.86
CA PRO A 34 -7.29 -7.22 28.48
C PRO A 34 -8.52 -7.98 27.98
N ALA A 35 -8.52 -9.32 27.99
CA ALA A 35 -9.55 -10.13 27.33
C ALA A 35 -10.97 -9.79 27.79
N LEU A 36 -11.20 -9.64 29.10
CA LEU A 36 -12.52 -9.32 29.64
C LEU A 36 -12.98 -7.89 29.29
N LEU A 37 -12.07 -6.91 29.34
CA LEU A 37 -12.38 -5.53 28.98
C LEU A 37 -12.76 -5.44 27.49
N ARG A 38 -11.91 -6.00 26.62
CA ARG A 38 -12.14 -5.99 25.18
C ARG A 38 -13.41 -6.77 24.82
N ARG A 39 -13.68 -7.90 25.48
CA ARG A 39 -14.93 -8.65 25.29
C ARG A 39 -16.17 -7.84 25.65
N LEU A 40 -16.12 -7.08 26.74
CA LEU A 40 -17.25 -6.26 27.19
C LEU A 40 -17.52 -5.06 26.26
N VAL A 41 -16.47 -4.42 25.74
CA VAL A 41 -16.58 -3.16 24.97
C VAL A 41 -16.70 -3.42 23.46
N ALA A 42 -15.90 -4.35 22.93
CA ALA A 42 -15.76 -4.60 21.51
C ALA A 42 -16.50 -5.87 21.04
N GLY A 43 -16.63 -6.90 21.90
CA GLY A 43 -17.23 -8.20 21.54
C GLY A 43 -16.20 -9.33 21.50
N GLU A 44 -16.51 -10.47 20.88
CA GLU A 44 -15.53 -11.56 20.74
C GLU A 44 -14.32 -11.12 19.91
N TRP A 45 -13.13 -11.49 20.38
CA TRP A 45 -11.86 -11.00 19.85
C TRP A 45 -10.79 -12.07 20.07
N ASP A 46 -9.91 -12.27 19.10
CA ASP A 46 -8.74 -13.15 19.25
C ASP A 46 -7.59 -12.38 19.95
N PRO A 47 -7.23 -12.74 21.21
CA PRO A 47 -6.13 -12.09 21.93
C PRO A 47 -4.78 -12.19 21.20
N ARG A 48 -4.64 -13.11 20.23
CA ARG A 48 -3.42 -13.32 19.45
C ARG A 48 -3.15 -12.20 18.45
N GLU A 49 -4.18 -11.51 17.98
CA GLU A 49 -4.02 -10.49 16.92
C GLU A 49 -3.53 -9.14 17.45
N VAL A 50 -3.84 -8.79 18.70
CA VAL A 50 -3.38 -7.54 19.33
C VAL A 50 -2.93 -7.85 20.76
N PRO A 51 -1.62 -7.92 21.02
CA PRO A 51 -1.13 -8.16 22.38
C PRO A 51 -1.55 -7.03 23.33
N PHE A 52 -1.38 -7.25 24.64
CA PHE A 52 -1.65 -6.23 25.64
C PHE A 52 -0.75 -5.00 25.43
N MET A 53 -1.37 -3.83 25.31
CA MET A 53 -0.67 -2.55 25.22
C MET A 53 -1.47 -1.50 25.99
N TRP A 54 -0.88 -0.93 27.04
CA TRP A 54 -1.57 0.02 27.93
C TRP A 54 -2.18 1.22 27.19
N TRP A 55 -1.54 1.67 26.10
CA TRP A 55 -2.00 2.78 25.29
C TRP A 55 -3.19 2.42 24.39
N VAL A 56 -3.46 1.14 24.12
CA VAL A 56 -4.68 0.64 23.44
C VAL A 56 -5.83 0.54 24.44
N GLU A 57 -5.56 0.06 25.66
CA GLU A 57 -6.61 -0.13 26.67
C GLU A 57 -7.22 1.19 27.15
N LEU A 58 -6.46 2.29 27.16
CA LEU A 58 -6.96 3.62 27.52
C LEU A 58 -8.11 4.08 26.58
N PRO A 59 -7.92 4.09 25.24
CA PRO A 59 -9.00 4.26 24.28
C PRO A 59 -10.17 3.28 24.45
N VAL A 60 -9.93 2.00 24.77
CA VAL A 60 -11.00 1.01 25.00
C VAL A 60 -11.86 1.38 26.21
N VAL A 61 -11.23 1.80 27.31
CA VAL A 61 -11.96 2.30 28.49
C VAL A 61 -12.77 3.54 28.13
N ALA A 62 -12.20 4.49 27.39
CA ALA A 62 -12.92 5.69 26.94
C ALA A 62 -14.13 5.33 26.05
N ALA A 63 -13.96 4.36 25.15
CA ALA A 63 -15.01 3.77 24.34
C ALA A 63 -16.13 3.14 25.18
N GLY A 64 -15.79 2.33 26.18
CA GLY A 64 -16.77 1.74 27.09
C GLY A 64 -17.51 2.79 27.95
N LEU A 65 -16.84 3.87 28.36
CA LEU A 65 -17.51 4.99 29.04
C LEU A 65 -18.50 5.70 28.11
N LEU A 66 -18.15 5.88 26.84
CA LEU A 66 -19.04 6.43 25.82
C LEU A 66 -20.26 5.51 25.58
N GLN A 67 -20.07 4.19 25.56
CA GLN A 67 -21.15 3.20 25.51
C GLN A 67 -22.06 3.29 26.75
N GLY A 68 -21.49 3.45 27.96
CA GLY A 68 -22.23 3.72 29.19
C GLY A 68 -23.14 4.94 29.08
N TRP A 69 -22.62 6.05 28.54
CA TRP A 69 -23.42 7.23 28.23
C TRP A 69 -24.51 6.95 27.20
N ALA A 70 -24.22 6.17 26.16
CA ALA A 70 -25.19 5.79 25.14
C ALA A 70 -26.34 4.95 25.72
N TYR A 71 -26.05 3.98 26.60
CA TYR A 71 -27.06 3.22 27.34
C TYR A 71 -27.99 4.13 28.13
N TRP A 72 -27.45 5.13 28.82
CA TRP A 72 -28.29 6.13 29.49
C TRP A 72 -29.21 6.86 28.52
N GLN A 73 -28.70 7.32 27.36
CA GLN A 73 -29.51 8.03 26.37
C GLN A 73 -30.62 7.15 25.78
N ALA A 74 -30.34 5.86 25.55
CA ALA A 74 -31.27 4.89 24.99
C ALA A 74 -32.35 4.46 26.00
N LEU A 75 -31.96 4.22 27.26
CA LEU A 75 -32.84 3.63 28.27
C LEU A 75 -33.65 4.66 29.07
N ARG A 76 -33.24 5.93 29.15
CA ARG A 76 -33.90 6.94 30.02
C ARG A 76 -35.37 7.19 29.67
N GLY A 77 -35.82 6.85 28.48
CA GLY A 77 -37.20 7.06 28.06
C GLY A 77 -37.51 8.50 27.66
N ARG A 78 -38.78 8.74 27.30
CA ARG A 78 -39.31 10.08 27.00
C ARG A 78 -39.27 11.00 28.23
N ALA A 79 -39.40 12.31 27.99
CA ALA A 79 -39.63 13.26 29.07
C ALA A 79 -40.94 12.95 29.81
N ALA A 80 -40.93 13.09 31.13
CA ALA A 80 -42.13 12.95 31.95
C ALA A 80 -43.15 14.04 31.60
N GLY A 81 -44.42 13.67 31.46
CA GLY A 81 -45.49 14.57 31.03
C GLY A 81 -46.65 13.85 30.35
N THR A 82 -47.74 14.58 30.09
CA THR A 82 -48.91 14.09 29.36
C THR A 82 -48.53 13.73 27.93
N LEU A 83 -49.03 12.59 27.46
CA LEU A 83 -48.82 12.15 26.08
C LEU A 83 -49.65 13.05 25.17
N THR A 84 -49.03 13.64 24.15
CA THR A 84 -49.81 14.20 23.05
C THR A 84 -50.37 13.04 22.24
N SER A 85 -51.69 12.96 22.12
CA SER A 85 -52.36 12.11 21.12
C SER A 85 -51.75 12.43 19.75
N ARG A 86 -51.13 11.44 19.10
CA ARG A 86 -50.50 11.60 17.78
C ARG A 86 -50.91 10.46 16.88
N GLY A 87 -51.12 10.78 15.60
CA GLY A 87 -51.64 9.85 14.61
C GLY A 87 -50.79 8.59 14.43
N ARG A 88 -51.43 7.55 13.86
CA ARG A 88 -50.89 6.19 13.69
C ARG A 88 -49.47 6.13 13.13
N ARG A 89 -49.12 6.98 12.16
CA ARG A 89 -47.79 7.01 11.52
C ARG A 89 -46.66 7.34 12.49
N VAL A 90 -46.89 8.26 13.43
CA VAL A 90 -45.90 8.63 14.45
C VAL A 90 -45.70 7.50 15.45
N ALA A 91 -46.79 6.82 15.82
CA ALA A 91 -46.73 5.65 16.71
C ALA A 91 -45.94 4.50 16.07
N LEU A 92 -46.19 4.21 14.78
CA LEU A 92 -45.47 3.19 14.03
C LEU A 92 -43.98 3.52 13.90
N LEU A 93 -43.62 4.76 13.52
CA LEU A 93 -42.20 5.15 13.39
C LEU A 93 -41.47 5.00 14.73
N ARG A 94 -42.13 5.42 15.82
CA ARG A 94 -41.58 5.28 17.17
C ARG A 94 -41.36 3.82 17.56
N ALA A 95 -42.32 2.94 17.25
CA ALA A 95 -42.18 1.51 17.51
C ALA A 95 -41.03 0.91 16.69
N ALA A 96 -40.92 1.26 15.41
CA ALA A 96 -39.85 0.80 14.54
C ALA A 96 -38.46 1.23 15.04
N LEU A 97 -38.30 2.50 15.43
CA LEU A 97 -37.04 3.00 16.00
C LEU A 97 -36.66 2.29 17.32
N TYR A 98 -37.62 2.00 18.20
CA TYR A 98 -37.31 1.23 19.41
C TYR A 98 -36.95 -0.22 19.11
N ALA A 99 -37.63 -0.85 18.13
CA ALA A 99 -37.27 -2.18 17.69
C ALA A 99 -35.84 -2.21 17.12
N GLY A 100 -35.40 -1.14 16.43
CA GLY A 100 -34.04 -1.00 15.90
C GLY A 100 -33.02 -0.97 17.02
N VAL A 101 -33.26 -0.11 18.01
CA VAL A 101 -32.45 -0.03 19.23
C VAL A 101 -32.37 -1.38 19.94
N VAL A 102 -33.50 -2.09 20.11
CA VAL A 102 -33.50 -3.42 20.74
C VAL A 102 -32.70 -4.43 19.93
N LEU A 103 -32.86 -4.46 18.60
CA LEU A 103 -32.14 -5.38 17.73
C LEU A 103 -30.62 -5.17 17.82
N VAL A 104 -30.17 -3.91 17.80
CA VAL A 104 -28.74 -3.59 17.98
C VAL A 104 -28.23 -4.00 19.36
N LEU A 105 -29.02 -3.81 20.41
CA LEU A 105 -28.66 -4.24 21.76
C LEU A 105 -28.60 -5.76 21.91
N VAL A 106 -29.53 -6.49 21.28
CA VAL A 106 -29.55 -7.96 21.25
C VAL A 106 -28.36 -8.50 20.48
N ALA A 107 -27.98 -7.87 19.37
CA ALA A 107 -26.80 -8.24 18.59
C ALA A 107 -25.48 -8.10 19.36
N ARG A 108 -25.47 -7.39 20.49
CA ARG A 108 -24.31 -7.27 21.39
C ARG A 108 -24.29 -8.33 22.50
N LEU A 109 -25.36 -9.12 22.64
CA LEU A 109 -25.36 -10.27 23.54
C LEU A 109 -24.50 -11.39 22.93
N PRO A 110 -23.93 -12.30 23.73
CA PRO A 110 -23.16 -13.46 23.26
C PRO A 110 -24.09 -14.54 22.67
N ILE A 111 -25.00 -14.13 21.78
CA ILE A 111 -25.88 -15.00 21.03
C ILE A 111 -25.19 -15.17 19.67
N PRO A 112 -24.95 -16.40 19.20
CA PRO A 112 -24.36 -16.65 17.89
C PRO A 112 -25.10 -15.85 16.83
N TYR A 113 -24.36 -15.13 15.99
CA TYR A 113 -24.94 -14.34 14.91
C TYR A 113 -25.73 -15.27 13.99
N ALA A 114 -27.03 -15.02 13.89
CA ALA A 114 -27.89 -15.74 12.96
C ALA A 114 -28.17 -14.84 11.75
N TRP A 115 -27.96 -15.37 10.54
CA TRP A 115 -28.09 -14.61 9.28
C TRP A 115 -29.42 -13.86 9.13
N TRP A 116 -30.51 -14.41 9.66
CA TRP A 116 -31.84 -13.80 9.60
C TRP A 116 -31.92 -12.49 10.40
N THR A 117 -31.01 -12.25 11.35
CA THR A 117 -30.95 -10.97 12.09
C THR A 117 -30.56 -9.81 11.19
N GLY A 118 -29.66 -10.03 10.22
CA GLY A 118 -29.30 -9.04 9.19
C GLY A 118 -30.49 -8.69 8.30
N VAL A 119 -31.23 -9.71 7.85
CA VAL A 119 -32.46 -9.53 7.08
C VAL A 119 -33.52 -8.77 7.89
N LEU A 120 -33.74 -9.14 9.15
CA LEU A 120 -34.67 -8.46 10.03
C LEU A 120 -34.28 -6.99 10.25
N SER A 121 -32.98 -6.71 10.40
CA SER A 121 -32.45 -5.35 10.50
C SER A 121 -32.75 -4.54 9.25
N GLY A 122 -32.48 -5.10 8.05
CA GLY A 122 -32.76 -4.44 6.78
C GLY A 122 -34.26 -4.18 6.56
N LEU A 123 -35.14 -5.13 6.91
CA LEU A 123 -36.59 -4.94 6.83
C LEU A 123 -37.07 -3.83 7.78
N LEU A 124 -36.49 -3.76 8.98
CA LEU A 124 -36.82 -2.73 9.94
C LEU A 124 -36.31 -1.35 9.51
N GLN A 125 -35.10 -1.28 8.97
CA GLN A 125 -34.54 -0.08 8.36
C GLN A 125 -35.43 0.39 7.21
N LEU A 126 -35.89 -0.51 6.34
CA LEU A 126 -36.82 -0.20 5.26
C LEU A 126 -38.13 0.42 5.80
N LEU A 127 -38.68 -0.15 6.88
CA LEU A 127 -39.87 0.39 7.54
C LEU A 127 -39.62 1.81 8.10
N VAL A 128 -38.47 2.04 8.74
CA VAL A 128 -38.05 3.36 9.23
C VAL A 128 -37.90 4.35 8.06
N VAL A 129 -37.27 3.91 6.97
CA VAL A 129 -37.07 4.68 5.74
C VAL A 129 -38.38 5.15 5.15
N TRP A 130 -39.39 4.28 5.11
CA TRP A 130 -40.71 4.63 4.59
C TRP A 130 -41.49 5.58 5.51
N LEU A 131 -41.40 5.39 6.83
CA LEU A 131 -42.22 6.14 7.78
C LEU A 131 -41.73 7.57 8.01
N TYR A 132 -40.42 7.81 7.96
CA TYR A 132 -39.83 9.14 8.23
C TYR A 132 -40.26 10.23 7.24
N PRO A 133 -40.19 10.05 5.89
CA PRO A 133 -40.68 11.03 4.92
C PRO A 133 -42.18 11.30 5.07
N LEU A 134 -42.96 10.31 5.51
CA LEU A 134 -44.38 10.47 5.80
C LEU A 134 -44.62 11.33 7.05
N VAL A 135 -43.80 11.16 8.09
CA VAL A 135 -43.86 11.95 9.32
C VAL A 135 -43.30 13.37 9.12
N LEU A 136 -42.33 13.54 8.23
CA LEU A 136 -41.69 14.81 7.87
C LEU A 136 -42.38 15.53 6.70
N ALA A 137 -43.46 14.97 6.14
CA ALA A 137 -44.21 15.56 5.04
C ALA A 137 -44.61 17.03 5.22
N PRO A 138 -44.96 17.52 6.44
CA PRO A 138 -45.29 18.93 6.64
C PRO A 138 -44.11 19.90 6.54
N VAL A 139 -42.87 19.43 6.77
CA VAL A 139 -41.67 20.28 6.86
C VAL A 139 -40.71 20.10 5.69
N LEU A 140 -40.79 18.97 4.98
CA LEU A 140 -39.86 18.59 3.92
C LEU A 140 -40.53 18.62 2.54
N PRO A 141 -39.93 19.33 1.54
CA PRO A 141 -40.44 19.34 0.17
C PRO A 141 -40.56 17.93 -0.44
N ARG A 142 -41.45 17.75 -1.42
CA ARG A 142 -41.68 16.45 -2.07
C ARG A 142 -40.40 15.85 -2.67
N ALA A 143 -39.59 16.65 -3.38
CA ALA A 143 -38.35 16.18 -3.98
C ALA A 143 -37.38 15.58 -2.96
N TRP A 144 -37.13 16.29 -1.85
CA TRP A 144 -36.27 15.80 -0.77
C TRP A 144 -36.81 14.54 -0.08
N ARG A 145 -38.13 14.38 -0.01
CA ARG A 145 -38.76 13.14 0.49
C ARG A 145 -38.55 11.96 -0.46
N LEU A 146 -38.63 12.19 -1.77
CA LEU A 146 -38.38 11.18 -2.78
C LEU A 146 -36.91 10.75 -2.77
N VAL A 147 -35.98 11.71 -2.72
CA VAL A 147 -34.54 11.42 -2.60
C VAL A 147 -34.26 10.56 -1.36
N ALA A 148 -34.84 10.95 -0.22
CA ALA A 148 -34.71 10.20 1.02
C ALA A 148 -35.25 8.76 0.87
N LEU A 149 -36.49 8.63 0.37
CA LEU A 149 -37.14 7.33 0.21
C LEU A 149 -36.37 6.40 -0.74
N VAL A 150 -35.92 6.91 -1.89
CA VAL A 150 -35.17 6.14 -2.88
C VAL A 150 -33.82 5.71 -2.33
N GLY A 151 -33.01 6.65 -1.81
CA GLY A 151 -31.70 6.35 -1.23
C GLY A 151 -31.81 5.36 -0.08
N GLY A 152 -32.77 5.56 0.82
CA GLY A 152 -32.94 4.68 1.98
C GLY A 152 -33.44 3.29 1.61
N THR A 153 -34.29 3.19 0.58
CA THR A 153 -34.77 1.89 0.09
C THR A 153 -33.64 1.12 -0.56
N LEU A 154 -32.83 1.78 -1.40
CA LEU A 154 -31.65 1.16 -2.02
C LEU A 154 -30.65 0.69 -0.97
N SER A 155 -30.36 1.51 0.04
CA SER A 155 -29.48 1.16 1.16
C SER A 155 -30.01 -0.06 1.95
N ALA A 156 -31.30 -0.08 2.30
CA ALA A 156 -31.90 -1.20 3.01
C ALA A 156 -31.94 -2.50 2.17
N VAL A 157 -32.21 -2.39 0.86
CA VAL A 157 -32.19 -3.53 -0.06
C VAL A 157 -30.78 -4.07 -0.23
N SER A 158 -29.77 -3.21 -0.37
CA SER A 158 -28.36 -3.61 -0.37
C SER A 158 -28.00 -4.38 0.90
N LEU A 159 -28.39 -3.87 2.08
CA LEU A 159 -28.13 -4.56 3.35
C LEU A 159 -28.78 -5.95 3.42
N ILE A 160 -30.02 -6.09 2.93
CA ILE A 160 -30.69 -7.40 2.86
C ILE A 160 -29.98 -8.31 1.86
N ALA A 161 -29.67 -7.81 0.67
CA ALA A 161 -29.03 -8.57 -0.40
C ALA A 161 -27.64 -9.06 0.00
N THR A 162 -26.82 -8.22 0.64
CA THR A 162 -25.49 -8.57 1.15
C THR A 162 -25.58 -9.58 2.28
N SER A 163 -26.52 -9.43 3.22
CA SER A 163 -26.74 -10.40 4.31
C SER A 163 -27.12 -11.79 3.77
N VAL A 164 -28.01 -11.84 2.77
CA VAL A 164 -28.41 -13.09 2.10
C VAL A 164 -27.24 -13.66 1.30
N ALA A 165 -26.58 -12.83 0.49
CA ALA A 165 -25.48 -13.26 -0.35
C ALA A 165 -24.31 -13.85 0.44
N TYR A 166 -23.94 -13.22 1.55
CA TYR A 166 -22.88 -13.70 2.44
C TYR A 166 -23.18 -15.10 2.98
N TRP A 167 -24.43 -15.34 3.42
CA TRP A 167 -24.80 -16.62 4.01
C TRP A 167 -24.92 -17.76 2.99
N PHE A 168 -25.37 -17.45 1.77
CA PHE A 168 -25.53 -18.44 0.70
C PHE A 168 -24.31 -18.50 -0.24
N ASP A 169 -23.20 -17.86 0.13
CA ASP A 169 -21.96 -17.78 -0.65
C ASP A 169 -22.17 -17.32 -2.11
N LEU A 170 -23.09 -16.38 -2.32
CA LEU A 170 -23.45 -15.87 -3.64
C LEU A 170 -22.53 -14.70 -4.02
N ALA A 171 -21.29 -14.99 -4.38
CA ALA A 171 -20.27 -13.98 -4.70
C ALA A 171 -20.70 -12.94 -5.75
N ALA A 172 -21.50 -13.34 -6.75
CA ALA A 172 -22.06 -12.42 -7.74
C ALA A 172 -23.05 -11.42 -7.11
N LEU A 173 -23.89 -11.89 -6.19
CA LEU A 173 -24.85 -11.06 -5.48
C LEU A 173 -24.14 -10.16 -4.44
N MET A 174 -23.02 -10.59 -3.85
CA MET A 174 -22.19 -9.71 -3.02
C MET A 174 -21.60 -8.55 -3.84
N ARG A 175 -21.11 -8.82 -5.05
CA ARG A 175 -20.58 -7.77 -5.94
C ARG A 175 -21.64 -6.76 -6.40
N ILE A 176 -22.84 -7.25 -6.74
CA ILE A 176 -23.96 -6.39 -7.16
C ILE A 176 -24.56 -5.66 -5.95
N GLY A 177 -24.70 -6.37 -4.83
CA GLY A 177 -25.33 -5.88 -3.61
C GLY A 177 -24.53 -4.79 -2.91
N SER A 178 -23.20 -4.85 -2.95
CA SER A 178 -22.32 -3.84 -2.32
C SER A 178 -22.20 -2.52 -3.09
N PHE A 179 -22.92 -2.37 -4.24
CA PHE A 179 -22.83 -1.22 -5.15
C PHE A 179 -21.40 -0.71 -5.38
N GLY A 180 -20.39 -1.60 -5.39
CA GLY A 180 -18.98 -1.22 -5.52
C GLY A 180 -18.45 -0.26 -4.44
N GLY A 181 -18.98 -0.33 -3.21
CA GLY A 181 -18.59 0.55 -2.09
C GLY A 181 -19.40 1.85 -2.00
N LEU A 182 -20.41 2.04 -2.86
CA LEU A 182 -21.28 3.24 -2.83
C LEU A 182 -22.41 3.17 -1.79
N ASP A 183 -22.55 2.07 -1.06
CA ASP A 183 -23.61 1.86 -0.06
C ASP A 183 -23.71 3.02 0.95
N GLU A 184 -22.56 3.53 1.40
CA GLU A 184 -22.50 4.64 2.36
C GLU A 184 -23.02 5.96 1.76
N PHE A 185 -22.69 6.24 0.50
CA PHE A 185 -23.21 7.42 -0.21
C PHE A 185 -24.72 7.33 -0.40
N VAL A 186 -25.22 6.15 -0.76
CA VAL A 186 -26.64 5.88 -0.90
C VAL A 186 -27.35 6.04 0.45
N GLY A 187 -26.72 5.63 1.55
CA GLY A 187 -27.17 5.89 2.92
C GLY A 187 -27.25 7.38 3.28
N LEU A 188 -26.29 8.21 2.83
CA LEU A 188 -26.31 9.66 3.05
C LEU A 188 -27.43 10.37 2.28
N LEU A 189 -27.77 9.90 1.07
CA LEU A 189 -28.94 10.41 0.32
C LEU A 189 -30.23 10.25 1.12
N TRP A 190 -30.29 9.28 2.01
CA TRP A 190 -31.37 9.10 2.98
C TRP A 190 -31.23 9.98 4.22
N LEU A 191 -30.09 9.89 4.89
CA LEU A 191 -29.89 10.46 6.22
C LEU A 191 -29.90 11.99 6.19
N VAL A 192 -29.26 12.62 5.21
CA VAL A 192 -29.16 14.09 5.13
C VAL A 192 -30.54 14.76 5.03
N PRO A 193 -31.45 14.37 4.11
CA PRO A 193 -32.80 14.93 4.07
C PRO A 193 -33.59 14.72 5.36
N VAL A 194 -33.43 13.56 6.02
CA VAL A 194 -34.08 13.26 7.31
C VAL A 194 -33.58 14.22 8.39
N LEU A 195 -32.27 14.42 8.52
CA LEU A 195 -31.69 15.35 9.49
C LEU A 195 -32.11 16.80 9.20
N VAL A 196 -32.17 17.20 7.93
CA VAL A 196 -32.69 18.52 7.53
C VAL A 196 -34.16 18.67 7.92
N GLY A 197 -34.97 17.63 7.72
CA GLY A 197 -36.37 17.59 8.16
C GLY A 197 -36.50 17.69 9.68
N GLN A 198 -35.73 16.89 10.43
CA GLN A 198 -35.69 16.93 11.90
C GLN A 198 -35.23 18.30 12.42
N ALA A 199 -34.27 18.96 11.77
CA ALA A 199 -33.78 20.29 12.16
C ALA A 199 -34.83 21.40 11.97
N ARG A 200 -35.75 21.21 11.02
CA ARG A 200 -36.85 22.14 10.74
C ARG A 200 -38.07 21.88 11.59
N ASP A 201 -38.24 20.64 12.05
CA ASP A 201 -39.39 20.23 12.83
C ASP A 201 -39.15 20.45 14.33
N PRO A 202 -40.03 21.20 15.03
CA PRO A 202 -39.84 21.55 16.44
C PRO A 202 -39.93 20.36 17.39
N ARG A 203 -40.34 19.17 16.93
CA ARG A 203 -40.40 17.96 17.75
C ARG A 203 -39.01 17.46 18.13
N TRP A 204 -38.01 17.63 17.28
CA TRP A 204 -36.66 17.14 17.52
C TRP A 204 -35.73 18.22 18.07
N SER A 205 -34.92 17.84 19.04
CA SER A 205 -33.90 18.73 19.59
C SER A 205 -32.69 18.82 18.65
N ARG A 206 -31.97 19.95 18.72
CA ARG A 206 -30.69 20.11 18.00
C ARG A 206 -29.68 19.03 18.36
N THR A 207 -29.68 18.58 19.62
CA THR A 207 -28.81 17.50 20.07
C THR A 207 -29.11 16.21 19.32
N THR A 208 -30.39 15.84 19.15
CA THR A 208 -30.75 14.63 18.40
C THR A 208 -30.30 14.72 16.95
N VAL A 209 -30.55 15.85 16.27
CA VAL A 209 -30.07 16.07 14.90
C VAL A 209 -28.55 15.97 14.81
N TRP A 210 -27.84 16.54 15.78
CA TRP A 210 -26.37 16.48 15.81
C TRP A 210 -25.86 15.06 16.03
N MET A 211 -26.48 14.26 16.90
CA MET A 211 -26.11 12.85 17.06
C MET A 211 -26.32 12.06 15.77
N GLY A 212 -27.39 12.32 15.03
CA GLY A 212 -27.61 11.70 13.72
C GLY A 212 -26.59 12.16 12.67
N ALA A 213 -26.20 13.44 12.70
CA ALA A 213 -25.14 13.95 11.83
C ALA A 213 -23.78 13.31 12.14
N VAL A 214 -23.42 13.20 13.43
CA VAL A 214 -22.21 12.48 13.85
C VAL A 214 -22.27 11.03 13.42
N SER A 215 -23.41 10.35 13.57
CA SER A 215 -23.58 8.99 13.08
C SER A 215 -23.33 8.88 11.57
N GLY A 216 -23.88 9.79 10.76
CA GLY A 216 -23.67 9.79 9.31
C GLY A 216 -22.22 10.04 8.90
N VAL A 217 -21.54 10.95 9.59
CA VAL A 217 -20.09 11.18 9.37
C VAL A 217 -19.29 9.95 9.79
N MET A 218 -19.64 9.30 10.89
CA MET A 218 -18.91 8.12 11.36
C MET A 218 -19.12 6.91 10.46
N SER A 219 -20.33 6.68 9.93
CA SER A 219 -20.57 5.64 8.92
C SER A 219 -19.69 5.84 7.68
N PHE A 220 -19.49 7.10 7.29
CA PHE A 220 -18.62 7.44 6.17
C PHE A 220 -17.13 7.19 6.44
N VAL A 221 -16.70 7.38 7.68
CA VAL A 221 -15.33 7.14 8.14
C VAL A 221 -15.09 5.66 8.49
N SER A 222 -16.16 4.84 8.49
CA SER A 222 -16.17 3.42 8.86
C SER A 222 -16.56 2.54 7.67
N PRO A 223 -15.71 2.31 6.66
CA PRO A 223 -16.12 1.48 5.53
C PRO A 223 -16.41 0.06 6.01
N SER A 224 -17.64 -0.40 5.84
CA SER A 224 -18.11 -1.73 6.24
C SER A 224 -17.56 -2.88 5.37
N SER A 225 -16.55 -2.61 4.53
CA SER A 225 -16.02 -3.54 3.53
C SER A 225 -14.49 -3.56 3.55
N TYR A 226 -13.90 -4.28 4.50
CA TYR A 226 -12.48 -4.64 4.44
C TYR A 226 -12.28 -6.16 4.48
N SER A 227 -11.63 -6.64 3.42
CA SER A 227 -11.00 -7.95 3.30
C SER A 227 -9.60 -7.86 3.92
N TYR A 228 -9.30 -8.75 4.86
CA TYR A 228 -8.03 -8.78 5.57
C TYR A 228 -6.89 -9.29 4.66
N MET A 229 -5.92 -8.44 4.34
CA MET A 229 -4.58 -8.88 3.95
C MET A 229 -3.59 -8.28 4.93
N SER A 230 -3.12 -9.08 5.89
CA SER A 230 -2.00 -8.71 6.75
C SER A 230 -0.71 -9.15 6.08
N VAL A 231 0.15 -8.20 5.71
CA VAL A 231 1.50 -8.45 5.25
C VAL A 231 2.42 -8.00 6.40
N PHE A 232 2.95 -8.99 7.13
CA PHE A 232 3.97 -8.97 8.19
C PHE A 232 3.63 -8.41 9.60
N GLY A 233 3.61 -9.32 10.58
CA GLY A 233 4.43 -9.28 11.81
C GLY A 233 4.22 -8.23 12.90
N GLU A 234 3.62 -7.08 12.62
CA GLU A 234 3.43 -5.99 13.58
C GLU A 234 1.95 -5.76 13.91
N VAL A 235 1.68 -5.15 15.06
CA VAL A 235 0.34 -4.88 15.60
C VAL A 235 -0.60 -4.40 14.50
N ASN A 236 -1.74 -5.07 14.32
CA ASN A 236 -2.74 -4.67 13.34
C ASN A 236 -3.45 -3.37 13.81
N TYR A 237 -2.85 -2.21 13.54
CA TYR A 237 -3.39 -0.89 13.90
C TYR A 237 -4.76 -0.64 13.27
N ALA A 238 -5.03 -1.20 12.08
CA ALA A 238 -6.34 -1.15 11.45
C ALA A 238 -7.40 -1.78 12.36
N LEU A 239 -7.11 -2.91 13.01
CA LEU A 239 -8.02 -3.57 13.92
C LEU A 239 -8.32 -2.72 15.18
N VAL A 240 -7.30 -2.05 15.74
CA VAL A 240 -7.47 -1.11 16.87
C VAL A 240 -8.32 0.10 16.46
N TYR A 241 -8.10 0.64 15.27
CA TYR A 241 -8.90 1.72 14.70
C TYR A 241 -10.37 1.30 14.52
N HIS A 242 -10.63 0.12 13.95
CA HIS A 242 -11.98 -0.44 13.77
C HIS A 242 -12.68 -0.64 15.11
N MET A 243 -11.96 -1.11 16.12
CA MET A 243 -12.50 -1.24 17.48
C MET A 243 -12.97 0.11 18.03
N LEU A 244 -12.16 1.16 17.86
CA LEU A 244 -12.51 2.50 18.32
C LEU A 244 -13.70 3.08 17.54
N LEU A 245 -13.74 2.87 16.23
CA LEU A 245 -14.87 3.30 15.40
C LEU A 245 -16.16 2.54 15.72
N GLY A 246 -16.06 1.23 15.91
CA GLY A 246 -17.15 0.39 16.39
C GLY A 246 -17.70 0.86 17.73
N ALA A 247 -16.85 1.38 18.63
CA ALA A 247 -17.31 2.00 19.87
C ALA A 247 -17.98 3.36 19.68
N VAL A 248 -17.56 4.14 18.67
CA VAL A 248 -18.19 5.43 18.34
C VAL A 248 -19.53 5.25 17.60
N SER A 249 -19.80 4.10 16.99
CA SER A 249 -21.06 3.76 16.31
C SER A 249 -22.33 3.92 17.18
N VAL A 250 -22.17 4.00 18.51
CA VAL A 250 -23.27 4.24 19.46
C VAL A 250 -24.10 5.49 19.15
N PHE A 251 -23.54 6.48 18.44
CA PHE A 251 -24.28 7.69 18.06
C PHE A 251 -25.50 7.39 17.19
N GLY A 252 -25.47 6.35 16.35
CA GLY A 252 -26.63 5.92 15.56
C GLY A 252 -27.76 5.42 16.45
N VAL A 253 -27.46 4.50 17.37
CA VAL A 253 -28.43 3.97 18.35
C VAL A 253 -28.99 5.08 19.24
N VAL A 254 -28.13 6.01 19.68
CA VAL A 254 -28.55 7.17 20.47
C VAL A 254 -29.47 8.07 19.65
N TRP A 255 -29.16 8.32 18.38
CA TRP A 255 -30.01 9.10 17.49
C TRP A 255 -31.38 8.45 17.29
N GLU A 256 -31.45 7.14 17.04
CA GLU A 256 -32.71 6.41 16.91
C GLU A 256 -33.55 6.46 18.19
N ALA A 257 -32.94 6.10 19.33
CA ALA A 257 -33.63 6.09 20.61
C ALA A 257 -34.14 7.50 20.98
N ARG A 258 -33.31 8.54 20.80
CA ARG A 258 -33.72 9.92 21.06
C ARG A 258 -34.80 10.40 20.10
N SER A 259 -34.71 10.03 18.83
CA SER A 259 -35.77 10.33 17.86
C SER A 259 -37.09 9.68 18.29
N ALA A 260 -37.07 8.43 18.76
CA ALA A 260 -38.23 7.74 19.32
C ALA A 260 -38.77 8.41 20.59
N HIS A 261 -37.89 8.89 21.48
CA HIS A 261 -38.27 9.64 22.68
C HIS A 261 -38.97 10.96 22.34
N GLU A 262 -38.37 11.74 21.44
CA GLU A 262 -38.82 13.10 21.09
C GLU A 262 -40.10 13.10 20.25
N LEU A 263 -40.33 12.04 19.46
CA LEU A 263 -41.61 11.80 18.79
C LEU A 263 -42.81 11.68 19.76
N ALA A 264 -42.57 11.41 21.05
CA ALA A 264 -43.61 11.35 22.08
C ALA A 264 -43.57 12.52 23.08
N ASN A 265 -42.58 13.40 22.99
CA ASN A 265 -42.48 14.55 23.88
C ASN A 265 -43.54 15.61 23.51
N PRO A 266 -44.08 16.37 24.49
CA PRO A 266 -44.95 17.51 24.22
C PRO A 266 -44.29 18.46 23.22
N VAL A 267 -45.02 18.93 22.20
CA VAL A 267 -44.49 19.98 21.32
C VAL A 267 -44.33 21.23 22.18
N PRO A 268 -43.15 21.87 22.22
CA PRO A 268 -42.99 23.15 22.89
C PRO A 268 -44.06 24.13 22.38
N ARG A 269 -44.85 24.74 23.29
CA ARG A 269 -45.84 25.76 22.94
C ARG A 269 -45.11 26.96 22.31
N ALA A 270 -45.41 27.19 21.03
CA ALA A 270 -44.95 28.26 20.14
C ALA A 270 -43.41 28.45 20.06
N PRO A 271 -42.83 28.52 18.84
CA PRO A 271 -41.44 28.91 18.72
C PRO A 271 -41.28 30.33 19.26
N LEU A 272 -40.34 30.55 20.18
CA LEU A 272 -39.67 31.84 20.29
C LEU A 272 -39.37 32.29 18.87
N VAL A 273 -39.97 33.40 18.43
CA VAL A 273 -39.72 34.04 17.14
C VAL A 273 -38.21 33.98 16.94
N ARG A 274 -37.74 33.13 16.02
CA ARG A 274 -36.31 33.03 15.76
C ARG A 274 -35.91 34.43 15.32
N PRO A 275 -35.02 35.13 16.04
CA PRO A 275 -34.48 36.37 15.51
C PRO A 275 -33.94 36.03 14.12
N ALA A 276 -34.37 36.82 13.13
CA ALA A 276 -33.92 36.63 11.76
C ALA A 276 -32.39 36.46 11.81
N PRO A 277 -31.82 35.47 11.11
CA PRO A 277 -30.39 35.22 11.16
C PRO A 277 -29.67 36.54 10.86
N GLU A 278 -28.88 36.99 11.83
CA GLU A 278 -28.18 38.26 11.78
C GLU A 278 -27.29 38.24 10.53
N ARG A 279 -27.73 38.92 9.48
CA ARG A 279 -27.00 39.01 8.22
C ARG A 279 -25.80 39.90 8.49
N ALA A 280 -24.61 39.44 8.11
CA ALA A 280 -23.45 40.30 8.12
C ALA A 280 -23.69 41.50 7.18
N ALA A 281 -23.18 42.67 7.55
CA ALA A 281 -23.27 43.87 6.72
C ALA A 281 -22.70 43.57 5.32
N ALA A 282 -23.30 44.17 4.28
CA ALA A 282 -22.72 44.12 2.94
C ALA A 282 -21.31 44.71 2.99
N ARG A 283 -20.34 44.02 2.40
CA ARG A 283 -18.96 44.48 2.25
C ARG A 283 -18.68 44.77 0.78
N PRO A 284 -17.64 45.56 0.44
CA PRO A 284 -17.31 45.89 -0.94
C PRO A 284 -17.17 44.63 -1.79
N TRP A 285 -17.97 44.58 -2.85
CA TRP A 285 -18.03 43.49 -3.82
C TRP A 285 -16.68 43.07 -4.46
N PRO A 286 -15.71 43.96 -4.74
CA PRO A 286 -14.46 43.56 -5.39
C PRO A 286 -13.67 42.51 -4.60
N LEU A 287 -13.56 42.64 -3.28
CA LEU A 287 -12.83 41.66 -2.47
C LEU A 287 -13.56 40.31 -2.38
N ALA A 288 -14.89 40.34 -2.38
CA ALA A 288 -15.68 39.12 -2.40
C ALA A 288 -15.59 38.41 -3.77
N ALA A 289 -15.51 39.16 -4.86
CA ALA A 289 -15.27 38.63 -6.21
C ALA A 289 -13.87 38.00 -6.31
N VAL A 290 -12.84 38.63 -5.73
CA VAL A 290 -11.48 38.05 -5.66
C VAL A 290 -11.49 36.71 -4.90
N ALA A 291 -12.19 36.63 -3.77
CA ALA A 291 -12.31 35.37 -3.02
C ALA A 291 -12.96 34.25 -3.84
N VAL A 292 -13.92 34.57 -4.72
CA VAL A 292 -14.56 33.60 -5.62
C VAL A 292 -13.62 33.22 -6.78
N ALA A 293 -12.93 34.22 -7.36
CA ALA A 293 -12.07 34.03 -8.53
C ALA A 293 -10.82 33.19 -8.23
N LEU A 294 -10.22 33.34 -7.04
CA LEU A 294 -8.98 32.65 -6.67
C LEU A 294 -9.02 31.13 -6.87
N PRO A 295 -9.98 30.36 -6.33
CA PRO A 295 -10.06 28.92 -6.57
C PRO A 295 -10.64 28.57 -7.95
N LEU A 296 -11.28 29.51 -8.64
CA LEU A 296 -11.83 29.29 -9.98
C LEU A 296 -10.74 29.33 -11.07
N ILE A 297 -9.72 30.17 -10.91
CA ILE A 297 -8.59 30.28 -11.86
C ILE A 297 -7.87 28.94 -12.05
N PRO A 298 -7.35 28.27 -11.00
CA PRO A 298 -6.63 27.01 -11.18
C PRO A 298 -7.56 25.87 -11.62
N ALA A 299 -8.86 25.91 -11.26
CA ALA A 299 -9.89 25.02 -11.80
C ALA A 299 -10.12 25.20 -13.30
N ALA A 300 -10.23 26.44 -13.78
CA ALA A 300 -10.38 26.71 -15.19
C ALA A 300 -9.16 26.26 -16.00
N VAL A 301 -7.94 26.47 -15.48
CA VAL A 301 -6.70 26.03 -16.14
C VAL A 301 -6.63 24.50 -16.19
N ASN A 302 -6.86 23.80 -15.06
CA ASN A 302 -6.88 22.34 -15.04
C ASN A 302 -7.92 21.78 -16.02
N LEU A 303 -9.15 22.32 -16.02
CA LEU A 303 -10.21 21.90 -16.94
C LEU A 303 -9.86 22.15 -18.41
N ALA A 304 -9.24 23.29 -18.74
CA ALA A 304 -8.78 23.60 -20.09
C ALA A 304 -7.70 22.61 -20.58
N GLN A 305 -6.97 22.00 -19.65
CA GLN A 305 -5.95 20.98 -19.91
C GLN A 305 -6.50 19.54 -19.80
N GLY A 306 -7.81 19.37 -19.67
CA GLY A 306 -8.45 18.06 -19.56
C GLY A 306 -8.28 17.39 -18.19
N THR A 307 -7.81 18.12 -17.18
CA THR A 307 -7.67 17.64 -15.81
C THR A 307 -8.88 18.06 -14.97
N VAL A 308 -9.57 17.09 -14.36
CA VAL A 308 -10.71 17.35 -13.45
C VAL A 308 -10.34 17.27 -11.97
N LEU A 309 -9.11 16.87 -11.67
CA LEU A 309 -8.62 16.57 -10.33
C LEU A 309 -7.92 17.77 -9.70
N TRP A 310 -7.96 17.85 -8.36
CA TRP A 310 -7.30 18.89 -7.60
C TRP A 310 -5.85 18.53 -7.26
N ILE A 311 -5.61 17.42 -6.56
CA ILE A 311 -4.26 16.96 -6.18
C ILE A 311 -4.03 15.45 -6.40
N GLY A 312 -5.09 14.64 -6.38
CA GLY A 312 -4.98 13.20 -6.16
C GLY A 312 -4.47 12.83 -4.77
N PRO A 313 -4.73 11.60 -4.30
CA PRO A 313 -4.15 11.13 -3.05
C PRO A 313 -2.64 11.08 -3.31
N ARG A 314 -1.84 11.83 -2.55
CA ARG A 314 -0.37 11.77 -2.63
C ARG A 314 0.27 11.79 -1.25
N GLY A 315 1.45 11.18 -1.16
CA GLY A 315 2.27 11.17 0.05
C GLY A 315 1.55 10.49 1.21
N GLU A 316 1.62 11.11 2.39
CA GLU A 316 0.99 10.57 3.61
C GLU A 316 -0.52 10.45 3.51
N ILE A 317 -1.17 11.28 2.68
CA ILE A 317 -2.62 11.19 2.47
C ILE A 317 -2.97 9.97 1.62
N GLU A 318 -2.15 9.67 0.62
CA GLU A 318 -2.32 8.44 -0.15
C GLU A 318 -2.08 7.21 0.71
N ARG A 319 -1.02 7.23 1.51
CA ARG A 319 -0.74 6.18 2.47
C ARG A 319 -1.90 5.96 3.42
N PHE A 320 -2.42 7.03 4.03
CA PHE A 320 -3.61 6.97 4.89
C PHE A 320 -4.86 6.46 4.14
N LEU A 321 -5.06 6.89 2.89
CA LEU A 321 -6.22 6.49 2.09
C LEU A 321 -6.14 5.04 1.60
N ARG A 322 -4.94 4.58 1.22
CA ARG A 322 -4.69 3.22 0.71
C ARG A 322 -4.57 2.22 1.86
N GLU A 323 -3.72 2.51 2.84
CA GLU A 323 -3.34 1.56 3.88
C GLU A 323 -4.31 1.57 5.07
N GLU A 324 -4.81 2.74 5.48
CA GLU A 324 -5.59 2.84 6.73
C GLU A 324 -7.11 2.87 6.51
N THR A 325 -7.58 3.49 5.43
CA THR A 325 -9.01 3.76 5.23
C THR A 325 -9.62 3.10 4.00
N GLY A 326 -8.81 2.49 3.14
CA GLY A 326 -9.08 1.64 1.97
C GLY A 326 -10.01 2.16 0.86
N SER A 327 -10.51 1.25 0.00
CA SER A 327 -11.04 1.58 -1.35
C SER A 327 -12.24 2.53 -1.38
N ALA A 328 -13.15 2.47 -0.40
CA ALA A 328 -14.28 3.40 -0.32
C ALA A 328 -13.83 4.84 0.04
N ALA A 329 -12.79 4.97 0.86
CA ALA A 329 -12.18 6.26 1.17
C ALA A 329 -11.43 6.82 -0.04
N ILE A 330 -10.83 5.97 -0.88
CA ILE A 330 -10.24 6.37 -2.16
C ILE A 330 -11.32 6.93 -3.10
N MET A 331 -12.49 6.29 -3.21
CA MET A 331 -13.59 6.79 -4.06
C MET A 331 -14.18 8.11 -3.54
N THR A 332 -14.28 8.24 -2.22
CA THR A 332 -14.64 9.47 -1.54
C THR A 332 -13.67 10.59 -1.82
N TRP A 333 -12.39 10.29 -1.64
CA TRP A 333 -11.32 11.20 -1.91
C TRP A 333 -11.35 11.63 -3.36
N PHE A 334 -11.51 10.69 -4.28
CA PHE A 334 -11.68 10.97 -5.71
C PHE A 334 -12.87 11.92 -5.96
N ALA A 335 -14.03 11.66 -5.35
CA ALA A 335 -15.18 12.55 -5.50
C ALA A 335 -14.90 13.96 -4.94
N LEU A 336 -14.26 14.06 -3.78
CA LEU A 336 -13.85 15.34 -3.19
C LEU A 336 -12.84 16.06 -4.08
N ASP A 337 -11.87 15.34 -4.58
CA ASP A 337 -10.77 15.81 -5.41
C ASP A 337 -11.27 16.30 -6.77
N VAL A 338 -12.21 15.59 -7.38
CA VAL A 338 -12.98 16.06 -8.55
C VAL A 338 -13.78 17.31 -8.20
N LEU A 339 -14.54 17.32 -7.10
CA LEU A 339 -15.35 18.49 -6.73
C LEU A 339 -14.49 19.75 -6.52
N VAL A 340 -13.33 19.61 -5.86
CA VAL A 340 -12.39 20.71 -5.68
C VAL A 340 -11.77 21.10 -7.03
N GLY A 341 -11.36 20.13 -7.84
CA GLY A 341 -10.73 20.33 -9.15
C GLY A 341 -11.63 21.00 -10.19
N VAL A 342 -12.94 20.75 -10.14
CA VAL A 342 -13.93 21.44 -11.01
C VAL A 342 -14.42 22.78 -10.46
N GLY A 343 -13.89 23.24 -9.33
CA GLY A 343 -14.17 24.57 -8.79
C GLY A 343 -15.38 24.69 -7.85
N ALA A 344 -15.88 23.59 -7.25
CA ALA A 344 -16.93 23.65 -6.23
C ALA A 344 -16.64 24.63 -5.06
N PRO A 345 -15.38 24.82 -4.61
CA PRO A 345 -15.05 25.85 -3.63
C PRO A 345 -15.49 27.27 -4.02
N ALA A 346 -15.38 27.65 -5.30
CA ALA A 346 -15.80 28.96 -5.79
C ALA A 346 -17.32 29.15 -5.63
N VAL A 347 -18.11 28.12 -5.95
CA VAL A 347 -19.57 28.11 -5.77
C VAL A 347 -19.93 28.23 -4.29
N LEU A 348 -19.23 27.48 -3.43
CA LEU A 348 -19.45 27.55 -1.97
C LEU A 348 -19.19 28.95 -1.42
N ILE A 349 -18.11 29.60 -1.86
CA ILE A 349 -17.76 30.99 -1.50
C ILE A 349 -18.86 31.95 -1.98
N LEU A 350 -19.30 31.84 -3.23
CA LEU A 350 -20.35 32.67 -3.80
C LEU A 350 -21.64 32.57 -2.98
N VAL A 351 -22.07 31.34 -2.64
CA VAL A 351 -23.27 31.11 -1.83
C VAL A 351 -23.11 31.72 -0.43
N ALA A 352 -21.93 31.60 0.19
CA ALA A 352 -21.63 32.19 1.50
C ALA A 352 -21.68 33.73 1.47
N VAL A 353 -21.07 34.34 0.45
CA VAL A 353 -21.04 35.79 0.20
C VAL A 353 -22.43 36.35 -0.11
N VAL A 354 -23.27 35.64 -0.87
CA VAL A 354 -24.62 36.09 -1.21
C VAL A 354 -25.54 35.99 0.00
N ARG A 355 -25.50 34.87 0.74
CA ARG A 355 -26.39 34.62 1.87
C ARG A 355 -25.99 35.36 3.14
N ARG A 356 -24.70 35.65 3.34
CA ARG A 356 -24.14 36.45 4.46
C ARG A 356 -24.54 35.99 5.86
N THR A 357 -24.90 34.72 6.01
CA THR A 357 -25.20 34.18 7.33
C THR A 357 -23.88 33.79 8.01
N ARG A 358 -23.63 34.32 9.21
CA ARG A 358 -22.45 34.00 10.02
C ARG A 358 -22.09 32.50 10.08
N PRO A 359 -23.03 31.54 10.30
CA PRO A 359 -22.68 30.12 10.33
C PRO A 359 -22.16 29.62 8.99
N LEU A 360 -22.80 30.00 7.88
CA LEU A 360 -22.37 29.57 6.54
C LEU A 360 -20.98 30.11 6.22
N LEU A 361 -20.72 31.39 6.50
CA LEU A 361 -19.41 32.00 6.29
C LEU A 361 -18.31 31.28 7.09
N ARG A 362 -18.58 30.95 8.37
CA ARG A 362 -17.62 30.20 9.19
C ARG A 362 -17.36 28.79 8.66
N VAL A 363 -18.42 28.07 8.26
CA VAL A 363 -18.29 26.72 7.70
C VAL A 363 -17.49 26.74 6.40
N THR A 364 -17.81 27.68 5.50
CA THR A 364 -17.07 27.84 4.24
C THR A 364 -15.61 28.20 4.48
N THR A 365 -15.31 29.17 5.33
CA THR A 365 -13.94 29.53 5.69
C THR A 365 -13.16 28.34 6.25
N ASN A 366 -13.74 27.58 7.17
CA ASN A 366 -13.07 26.43 7.77
C ASN A 366 -12.85 25.30 6.75
N ALA A 367 -13.82 25.05 5.87
CA ALA A 367 -13.70 24.03 4.83
C ALA A 367 -12.57 24.37 3.83
N LEU A 368 -12.48 25.63 3.41
CA LEU A 368 -11.41 26.10 2.52
C LEU A 368 -10.03 26.01 3.19
N ALA A 369 -9.93 26.42 4.46
CA ALA A 369 -8.68 26.33 5.21
C ALA A 369 -8.23 24.87 5.39
N LEU A 370 -9.17 23.96 5.69
CA LEU A 370 -8.89 22.53 5.82
C LEU A 370 -8.41 21.95 4.47
N ALA A 371 -9.10 22.25 3.37
CA ALA A 371 -8.68 21.82 2.04
C ALA A 371 -7.29 22.37 1.68
N ALA A 372 -7.00 23.64 1.98
CA ALA A 372 -5.67 24.21 1.76
C ALA A 372 -4.57 23.47 2.54
N VAL A 373 -4.81 23.12 3.80
CA VAL A 373 -3.85 22.36 4.62
C VAL A 373 -3.66 20.95 4.07
N ILE A 374 -4.75 20.26 3.72
CA ILE A 374 -4.73 18.92 3.10
C ILE A 374 -3.89 18.94 1.81
N GLY A 375 -4.14 19.90 0.92
CA GLY A 375 -3.39 20.06 -0.32
C GLY A 375 -1.90 20.32 -0.10
N ALA A 376 -1.55 21.14 0.88
CA ALA A 376 -0.16 21.41 1.25
C ALA A 376 0.53 20.18 1.85
N VAL A 377 -0.11 19.49 2.81
CA VAL A 377 0.44 18.28 3.44
C VAL A 377 0.67 17.20 2.39
N SER A 378 -0.30 16.96 1.51
CA SER A 378 -0.14 15.97 0.45
C SER A 378 1.03 16.28 -0.49
N PHE A 379 1.25 17.55 -0.82
CA PHE A 379 2.42 17.96 -1.62
C PHE A 379 3.74 17.79 -0.87
N PHE A 380 3.83 18.25 0.38
CA PHE A 380 5.09 18.21 1.14
C PHE A 380 5.49 16.82 1.63
N THR A 381 4.54 15.90 1.70
CA THR A 381 4.77 14.51 2.11
C THR A 381 4.87 13.56 0.92
N TYR A 382 4.80 14.07 -0.30
CA TYR A 382 4.99 13.27 -1.49
C TYR A 382 6.46 12.92 -1.64
N GLU A 383 6.79 11.66 -1.38
CA GLU A 383 8.04 11.04 -1.76
C GLU A 383 7.80 10.32 -3.09
N PRO A 384 8.46 10.72 -4.20
CA PRO A 384 8.39 9.95 -5.42
C PRO A 384 9.08 8.62 -5.17
N ASP A 385 8.32 7.51 -5.22
CA ASP A 385 8.88 6.16 -5.14
C ASP A 385 9.41 5.77 -6.52
N PRO A 386 10.74 5.67 -6.70
CA PRO A 386 11.33 5.29 -7.98
C PRO A 386 11.12 3.81 -8.33
N ASN A 387 10.60 2.99 -7.40
CA ASN A 387 10.46 1.55 -7.59
C ASN A 387 9.00 1.10 -7.81
N GLU A 388 8.02 2.01 -7.88
CA GLU A 388 6.59 1.67 -8.00
C GLU A 388 6.18 1.30 -9.44
N GLU A 389 7.04 0.58 -10.18
CA GLU A 389 6.74 0.08 -11.53
C GLU A 389 5.81 -1.14 -11.55
N SER A 390 5.65 -1.86 -10.43
CA SER A 390 5.02 -3.19 -10.47
C SER A 390 3.56 -3.20 -9.97
N LEU A 391 2.69 -3.77 -10.80
CA LEU A 391 1.32 -4.25 -10.54
C LEU A 391 0.14 -3.26 -10.49
N TYR A 392 0.32 -1.96 -10.26
CA TYR A 392 -0.82 -1.02 -10.11
C TYR A 392 -1.05 -0.04 -11.27
N ARG A 393 -0.34 -0.16 -12.41
CA ARG A 393 -0.68 0.55 -13.67
C ARG A 393 -2.14 0.35 -14.12
N GLY A 394 -2.81 -0.72 -13.68
CA GLY A 394 -4.18 -1.05 -14.07
C GLY A 394 -5.31 -0.23 -13.41
N MET A 395 -5.05 0.52 -12.33
CA MET A 395 -6.03 1.37 -11.64
C MET A 395 -5.58 2.84 -11.55
N LEU A 396 -4.91 3.35 -12.58
CA LEU A 396 -4.53 4.76 -12.70
C LEU A 396 -5.77 5.65 -12.91
N ILE A 397 -6.53 5.84 -11.84
CA ILE A 397 -7.53 6.92 -11.70
C ILE A 397 -6.81 8.28 -11.63
N TYR A 398 -5.50 8.27 -11.38
CA TYR A 398 -4.63 9.44 -11.26
C TYR A 398 -3.46 9.35 -12.24
N PRO A 399 -3.43 10.15 -13.32
CA PRO A 399 -2.26 10.21 -14.17
C PRO A 399 -1.12 10.92 -13.43
N GLU A 400 -0.01 10.22 -13.22
CA GLU A 400 1.28 10.83 -12.87
C GLU A 400 1.71 11.91 -13.90
N ALA A 401 1.11 11.85 -15.10
CA ALA A 401 1.16 12.84 -16.18
C ALA A 401 0.70 14.27 -15.84
N LEU A 402 0.24 14.53 -14.61
CA LEU A 402 0.05 15.89 -14.12
C LEU A 402 1.37 16.63 -13.85
N LEU A 403 2.50 15.91 -13.75
CA LEU A 403 3.84 16.46 -13.56
C LEU A 403 4.92 15.82 -14.44
N SER A 404 4.68 14.67 -15.07
CA SER A 404 5.65 14.05 -15.98
C SER A 404 5.59 14.68 -17.39
N ARG A 405 6.75 14.65 -18.05
CA ARG A 405 6.92 15.11 -19.44
C ARG A 405 6.10 14.18 -20.34
N GLY A 406 5.29 14.71 -21.25
CA GLY A 406 4.64 13.87 -22.26
C GLY A 406 5.69 13.17 -23.12
N GLU A 407 5.33 12.02 -23.70
CA GLU A 407 6.16 11.28 -24.67
C GLU A 407 6.60 12.15 -25.88
N ASP A 408 5.89 13.26 -26.14
CA ASP A 408 6.20 14.26 -27.15
C ASP A 408 7.19 15.35 -26.69
N GLY A 409 7.74 15.24 -25.46
CA GLY A 409 8.62 16.24 -24.87
C GLY A 409 7.91 17.53 -24.43
N GLY A 410 6.59 17.61 -24.62
CA GLY A 410 5.75 18.72 -24.20
C GLY A 410 5.48 18.68 -22.69
N LEU A 411 5.71 19.79 -22.00
CA LEU A 411 5.28 19.96 -20.62
C LEU A 411 3.74 20.04 -20.60
N ARG A 412 3.06 18.97 -20.20
CA ARG A 412 1.64 19.05 -19.80
C ARG A 412 1.56 19.71 -18.42
N SER A 413 1.69 21.03 -18.40
CA SER A 413 1.78 21.82 -17.18
C SER A 413 0.43 21.98 -16.50
N GLY A 414 -0.02 20.98 -15.75
CA GLY A 414 -1.07 21.12 -14.74
C GLY A 414 -0.73 22.22 -13.73
N VAL A 415 -1.72 22.92 -13.19
CA VAL A 415 -1.47 23.87 -12.10
C VAL A 415 -1.02 23.09 -10.86
N SER A 416 0.16 23.43 -10.32
CA SER A 416 0.71 22.73 -9.15
C SER A 416 -0.31 22.67 -7.99
N PRO A 417 -0.43 21.53 -7.29
CA PRO A 417 -1.23 21.38 -6.07
C PRO A 417 -1.08 22.52 -5.06
N LEU A 418 0.14 23.06 -4.92
CA LEU A 418 0.43 24.18 -4.02
C LEU A 418 -0.27 25.47 -4.44
N TRP A 419 -0.41 25.74 -5.74
CA TRP A 419 -1.14 26.91 -6.23
C TRP A 419 -2.62 26.83 -5.87
N TYR A 420 -3.21 25.65 -6.00
CA TYR A 420 -4.57 25.40 -5.54
C TYR A 420 -4.72 25.58 -4.03
N ALA A 421 -3.83 24.99 -3.25
CA ALA A 421 -3.84 25.12 -1.79
C ALA A 421 -3.69 26.59 -1.36
N ALA A 422 -2.80 27.34 -2.02
CA ALA A 422 -2.61 28.77 -1.79
C ALA A 422 -3.87 29.58 -2.17
N ALA A 423 -4.52 29.27 -3.30
CA ALA A 423 -5.76 29.92 -3.71
C ALA A 423 -6.89 29.70 -2.70
N LEU A 424 -7.08 28.46 -2.23
CA LEU A 424 -8.07 28.11 -1.21
C LEU A 424 -7.78 28.80 0.14
N GLY A 425 -6.51 28.82 0.56
CA GLY A 425 -6.06 29.49 1.77
C GLY A 425 -6.26 31.00 1.71
N ALA A 426 -5.90 31.64 0.59
CA ALA A 426 -6.10 33.06 0.36
C ALA A 426 -7.59 33.44 0.38
N SER A 427 -8.47 32.64 -0.25
CA SER A 427 -9.92 32.85 -0.18
C SER A 427 -10.47 32.71 1.24
N ALA A 428 -9.99 31.74 2.01
CA ALA A 428 -10.36 31.58 3.41
C ALA A 428 -9.97 32.81 4.24
N LEU A 429 -8.76 33.36 4.03
CA LEU A 429 -8.29 34.59 4.68
C LEU A 429 -9.14 35.80 4.30
N ILE A 430 -9.45 35.99 3.01
CA ILE A 430 -10.28 37.11 2.55
C ILE A 430 -11.67 37.03 3.18
N LEU A 431 -12.31 35.85 3.21
CA LEU A 431 -13.60 35.67 3.88
C LEU A 431 -13.53 35.98 5.38
N THR A 432 -12.45 35.56 6.03
CA THR A 432 -12.21 35.85 7.46
C THR A 432 -12.05 37.35 7.69
N PHE A 433 -11.30 38.05 6.83
CA PHE A 433 -11.10 39.49 6.93
C PHE A 433 -12.39 40.29 6.67
N LEU A 434 -13.16 39.90 5.65
CA LEU A 434 -14.39 40.60 5.28
C LEU A 434 -15.52 40.40 6.30
N TYR A 435 -15.66 39.19 6.83
CA TYR A 435 -16.85 38.77 7.58
C TYR A 435 -16.58 38.24 8.99
N GLY A 436 -15.31 38.13 9.38
CA GLY A 436 -14.92 37.78 10.74
C GLY A 436 -15.42 38.83 11.74
N ALA A 437 -15.88 38.36 12.90
CA ALA A 437 -16.12 39.27 14.01
C ALA A 437 -14.78 39.94 14.39
N ALA A 438 -14.79 41.25 14.65
CA ALA A 438 -13.59 41.97 15.10
C ALA A 438 -12.92 41.18 16.22
N PRO A 439 -11.65 40.76 16.07
CA PRO A 439 -11.06 39.76 16.93
C PRO A 439 -10.95 40.29 18.36
N LYS A 440 -11.77 39.75 19.26
CA LYS A 440 -11.50 39.84 20.71
C LYS A 440 -10.37 38.85 21.04
N ARG A 441 -9.14 39.28 20.69
CA ARG A 441 -7.81 38.79 21.10
C ARG A 441 -7.53 37.25 21.10
N ARG A 442 -6.57 36.85 20.24
CA ARG A 442 -5.47 35.86 20.45
C ARG A 442 -5.63 34.36 20.12
N PRO A 443 -6.16 33.95 18.95
CA PRO A 443 -5.35 32.96 18.19
C PRO A 443 -5.34 33.17 16.67
N LEU A 444 -5.77 34.34 16.18
CA LEU A 444 -5.80 34.63 14.74
C LEU A 444 -4.40 34.68 14.10
N HIS A 445 -3.36 34.92 14.90
CA HIS A 445 -1.99 35.10 14.39
C HIS A 445 -1.36 33.80 13.87
N HIS A 446 -1.66 32.63 14.47
CA HIS A 446 -1.10 31.37 14.00
C HIS A 446 -1.69 30.94 12.65
N LEU A 447 -3.00 31.13 12.46
CA LEU A 447 -3.66 30.85 11.18
C LEU A 447 -3.22 31.82 10.07
N LEU A 448 -3.02 33.10 10.40
CA LEU A 448 -2.50 34.11 9.45
C LEU A 448 -1.04 33.85 9.07
N ALA A 449 -0.18 33.43 10.01
CA ALA A 449 1.22 33.15 9.74
C ALA A 449 1.40 31.92 8.84
N VAL A 450 0.64 30.85 9.08
CA VAL A 450 0.67 29.64 8.25
C VAL A 450 0.17 29.93 6.82
N ALA A 451 -0.93 30.67 6.69
CA ALA A 451 -1.47 31.02 5.38
C ALA A 451 -0.59 32.03 4.61
N ALA A 452 0.07 32.97 5.30
CA ALA A 452 1.04 33.88 4.66
C ALA A 452 2.31 33.15 4.19
N ALA A 453 2.81 32.18 4.98
CA ALA A 453 3.94 31.35 4.58
C ALA A 453 3.62 30.56 3.30
N LEU A 454 2.42 29.99 3.19
CA LEU A 454 1.95 29.24 2.02
C LEU A 454 1.86 30.11 0.74
N CYS A 455 1.65 31.42 0.85
CA CYS A 455 1.60 32.32 -0.32
C CYS A 455 2.97 32.64 -0.93
N VAL A 456 4.09 32.40 -0.22
CA VAL A 456 5.45 32.76 -0.68
C VAL A 456 6.20 31.57 -1.31
N VAL A 457 5.78 30.34 -1.00
CA VAL A 457 6.39 29.09 -1.52
C VAL A 457 6.42 28.99 -3.07
N PRO A 458 5.41 29.45 -3.84
CA PRO A 458 5.40 29.25 -5.30
C PRO A 458 6.54 29.97 -6.04
N ALA A 459 7.12 31.03 -5.48
CA ALA A 459 8.21 31.77 -6.11
C ALA A 459 9.56 31.03 -6.06
N ALA A 460 9.73 30.07 -5.13
CA ALA A 460 10.93 29.24 -5.05
C ALA A 460 10.94 28.08 -6.06
N ASP A 461 9.79 27.76 -6.66
CA ASP A 461 9.60 26.56 -7.49
C ASP A 461 9.95 26.77 -8.97
N LEU A 462 10.12 28.03 -9.41
CA LEU A 462 10.38 28.38 -10.82
C LEU A 462 11.86 28.32 -11.25
N ALA A 463 12.78 27.89 -10.38
CA ALA A 463 14.23 27.87 -10.66
C ALA A 463 14.79 26.46 -10.96
N ARG A 464 14.02 25.56 -11.59
CA ARG A 464 14.52 24.21 -11.93
C ARG A 464 15.17 24.21 -13.32
N GLY A 465 16.50 24.07 -13.36
CA GLY A 465 17.21 23.61 -14.56
C GLY A 465 16.90 22.13 -14.84
N PRO A 466 17.41 21.55 -15.95
CA PRO A 466 17.21 20.14 -16.26
C PRO A 466 17.68 19.22 -15.12
N VAL A 467 16.94 18.14 -14.91
CA VAL A 467 17.16 17.11 -13.89
C VAL A 467 17.21 15.79 -14.65
N THR A 468 18.41 15.24 -14.89
CA THR A 468 18.60 13.93 -15.53
C THR A 468 18.21 12.84 -14.53
N THR A 469 17.16 12.05 -14.67
CA THR A 469 16.75 11.06 -13.64
C THR A 469 17.74 9.89 -13.52
N ALA A 470 17.57 9.03 -12.51
CA ALA A 470 18.36 7.80 -12.42
C ALA A 470 18.04 6.84 -13.60
N GLU A 471 16.79 6.83 -14.05
CA GLU A 471 16.32 6.08 -15.23
C GLU A 471 16.99 6.60 -16.52
N ASP A 472 17.12 7.93 -16.68
CA ASP A 472 17.84 8.53 -17.83
C ASP A 472 19.32 8.11 -17.94
N CYS A 473 19.86 7.54 -16.84
CA CYS A 473 21.23 7.09 -16.70
C CYS A 473 21.40 5.57 -16.81
N SER A 474 20.32 4.82 -16.73
CA SER A 474 20.30 3.37 -16.88
C SER A 474 18.94 2.97 -17.47
N PRO A 475 18.76 3.03 -18.81
CA PRO A 475 17.52 2.58 -19.41
C PRO A 475 17.31 1.09 -19.06
N ASP A 476 16.15 0.76 -18.48
CA ASP A 476 15.80 -0.58 -17.98
C ASP A 476 15.85 -1.68 -19.06
N ASP A 477 15.85 -1.30 -20.34
CA ASP A 477 15.81 -2.21 -21.48
C ASP A 477 17.20 -2.51 -22.08
N SER A 478 18.21 -2.75 -21.24
CA SER A 478 19.55 -3.16 -21.73
C SER A 478 19.55 -4.47 -22.55
N TRP A 479 18.54 -5.31 -22.35
CA TRP A 479 18.31 -6.58 -23.06
C TRP A 479 17.59 -6.42 -24.41
N ALA A 480 17.06 -5.22 -24.73
CA ALA A 480 16.35 -4.94 -25.98
C ALA A 480 17.25 -4.39 -27.10
N TYR A 481 18.50 -4.03 -26.79
CA TYR A 481 19.47 -3.52 -27.76
C TYR A 481 20.53 -4.59 -28.05
N GLU A 482 20.73 -4.93 -29.34
CA GLU A 482 21.80 -5.84 -29.78
C GLU A 482 23.21 -5.27 -29.52
N GLU A 483 23.32 -3.96 -29.29
CA GLU A 483 24.57 -3.27 -28.94
C GLU A 483 24.35 -2.39 -27.71
N GLU A 484 25.14 -2.61 -26.65
CA GLU A 484 25.13 -1.78 -25.45
C GLU A 484 25.48 -0.32 -25.84
N PRO A 485 24.67 0.67 -25.43
CA PRO A 485 25.00 2.06 -25.69
C PRO A 485 26.33 2.41 -25.01
N PRO A 486 27.19 3.24 -25.66
CA PRO A 486 28.47 3.60 -25.07
C PRO A 486 28.26 4.26 -23.71
N PRO A 487 29.06 3.91 -22.69
CA PRO A 487 28.89 4.45 -21.35
C PRO A 487 28.97 5.98 -21.37
N PRO A 488 28.16 6.68 -20.55
CA PRO A 488 28.21 8.13 -20.50
C PRO A 488 29.62 8.59 -20.12
N THR A 489 30.10 9.65 -20.77
CA THR A 489 31.43 10.23 -20.51
C THR A 489 31.30 11.64 -19.93
N GLY A 490 32.36 12.13 -19.30
CA GLY A 490 32.42 13.52 -18.83
C GLY A 490 31.44 13.84 -17.70
N GLU A 491 30.80 15.00 -17.81
CA GLU A 491 29.82 15.51 -16.82
C GLU A 491 28.59 14.62 -16.67
N ARG A 492 28.12 14.01 -17.77
CA ARG A 492 26.98 13.09 -17.73
C ARG A 492 27.32 11.82 -16.95
N ALA A 493 28.56 11.31 -17.09
CA ALA A 493 29.03 10.16 -16.33
C ALA A 493 28.97 10.43 -14.82
N PHE A 494 29.40 11.63 -14.39
CA PHE A 494 29.34 12.03 -12.99
C PHE A 494 27.91 12.16 -12.47
N VAL A 495 27.03 12.84 -13.21
CA VAL A 495 25.60 12.98 -12.81
C VAL A 495 24.95 11.61 -12.67
N CYS A 496 25.23 10.71 -13.61
CA CYS A 496 24.71 9.35 -13.56
C CYS A 496 25.27 8.55 -12.39
N ALA A 497 26.59 8.53 -12.19
CA ALA A 497 27.21 7.83 -11.05
C ALA A 497 26.67 8.32 -9.70
N VAL A 498 26.43 9.63 -9.55
CA VAL A 498 25.88 10.21 -8.31
C VAL A 498 24.43 9.80 -8.09
N ARG A 499 23.62 9.70 -9.15
CA ARG A 499 22.19 9.37 -9.05
C ARG A 499 21.94 7.88 -8.87
N THR A 500 22.70 7.03 -9.56
CA THR A 500 22.58 5.57 -9.43
C THR A 500 23.25 5.05 -8.16
N GLY A 501 24.44 5.57 -7.81
CA GLY A 501 25.21 5.14 -6.63
C GLY A 501 24.65 5.62 -5.28
N ARG A 502 23.65 6.52 -5.29
CA ARG A 502 23.07 7.16 -4.08
C ARG A 502 24.13 7.76 -3.14
N THR A 503 25.27 8.17 -3.69
CA THR A 503 26.41 8.72 -2.93
C THR A 503 26.01 9.93 -2.08
N PHE A 504 25.03 10.70 -2.55
CA PHE A 504 24.47 11.84 -1.82
C PHE A 504 22.95 11.74 -1.71
N ALA A 505 22.42 11.78 -0.49
CA ALA A 505 20.97 11.72 -0.24
C ALA A 505 20.18 12.86 -0.92
N PHE A 506 20.82 14.00 -1.19
CA PHE A 506 20.17 15.13 -1.87
C PHE A 506 20.14 15.01 -3.41
N ALA A 507 20.84 14.02 -4.00
CA ALA A 507 21.04 13.98 -5.44
C ALA A 507 19.77 13.74 -6.25
N ALA A 508 18.79 13.01 -5.71
CA ALA A 508 17.60 12.58 -6.43
C ALA A 508 16.79 13.75 -7.04
N THR A 509 16.67 14.86 -6.31
CA THR A 509 15.82 16.01 -6.69
C THR A 509 16.61 17.27 -7.03
N THR A 510 17.94 17.21 -6.97
CA THR A 510 18.80 18.36 -7.18
C THR A 510 19.07 18.59 -8.68
N PRO A 511 19.00 19.83 -9.19
CA PRO A 511 19.35 20.14 -10.58
C PRO A 511 20.80 19.77 -10.93
N ASP A 512 21.03 19.31 -12.16
CA ASP A 512 22.32 18.76 -12.60
C ASP A 512 23.47 19.75 -12.43
N GLN A 513 23.22 21.04 -12.69
CA GLN A 513 24.21 22.11 -12.49
C GLN A 513 24.68 22.24 -11.03
N VAL A 514 23.80 21.97 -10.06
CA VAL A 514 24.14 22.03 -8.64
C VAL A 514 24.98 20.80 -8.26
N LEU A 515 24.65 19.64 -8.82
CA LEU A 515 25.44 18.42 -8.67
C LEU A 515 26.85 18.61 -9.25
N LEU A 516 26.96 19.14 -10.47
CA LEU A 516 28.25 19.39 -11.12
C LEU A 516 29.09 20.41 -10.35
N ALA A 517 28.48 21.49 -9.86
CA ALA A 517 29.17 22.46 -9.02
C ALA A 517 29.67 21.85 -7.71
N HIS A 518 28.88 20.94 -7.10
CA HIS A 518 29.30 20.20 -5.92
C HIS A 518 30.44 19.22 -6.23
N GLY A 519 30.33 18.46 -7.31
CA GLY A 519 31.33 17.52 -7.78
C GLY A 519 32.68 18.17 -8.09
N ARG A 520 32.69 19.35 -8.72
CA ARG A 520 33.93 20.09 -8.98
C ARG A 520 34.64 20.52 -7.69
N ARG A 521 33.89 20.96 -6.66
CA ARG A 521 34.47 21.25 -5.33
C ARG A 521 35.06 20.01 -4.66
N LEU A 522 34.39 18.87 -4.81
CA LEU A 522 34.91 17.59 -4.34
C LEU A 522 36.17 17.17 -5.10
N CYS A 523 36.23 17.39 -6.41
CA CYS A 523 37.44 17.16 -7.20
C CYS A 523 38.61 18.03 -6.73
N ASP A 524 38.38 19.30 -6.38
CA ASP A 524 39.42 20.16 -5.82
C ASP A 524 39.95 19.61 -4.49
N ALA A 525 39.05 19.20 -3.58
CA ALA A 525 39.42 18.60 -2.29
C ALA A 525 40.18 17.27 -2.48
N TYR A 526 39.69 16.40 -3.37
CA TYR A 526 40.33 15.13 -3.73
C TYR A 526 41.72 15.35 -4.33
N THR A 527 41.86 16.33 -5.24
CA THR A 527 43.13 16.62 -5.90
C THR A 527 44.19 17.15 -4.94
N ARG A 528 43.79 17.85 -3.87
CA ARG A 528 44.68 18.29 -2.79
C ARG A 528 45.03 17.20 -1.77
N ASP A 529 44.38 16.03 -1.82
CA ASP A 529 44.46 14.98 -0.80
C ASP A 529 44.16 15.51 0.63
N ASP A 530 43.21 16.46 0.74
CA ASP A 530 42.83 17.03 2.05
C ASP A 530 41.88 16.08 2.81
N ARG A 531 42.48 15.16 3.56
CA ARG A 531 41.72 14.19 4.39
C ARG A 531 40.79 14.84 5.41
N ARG A 532 41.08 16.06 5.87
CA ARG A 532 40.22 16.76 6.86
C ARG A 532 38.97 17.30 6.19
N GLU A 533 39.09 17.81 4.96
CA GLU A 533 37.97 18.29 4.17
C GLU A 533 37.06 17.13 3.75
N LEU A 534 37.63 16.03 3.26
CA LEU A 534 36.86 14.82 2.90
C LEU A 534 36.15 14.19 4.11
N ALA A 535 36.82 14.15 5.28
CA ALA A 535 36.20 13.66 6.52
C ALA A 535 35.02 14.53 6.99
N ARG A 536 35.10 15.87 6.81
CA ARG A 536 33.96 16.77 7.11
C ARG A 536 32.77 16.51 6.19
N LEU A 537 33.03 16.14 4.94
CA LEU A 537 32.01 15.78 3.97
C LEU A 537 31.53 14.34 4.12
N ARG A 538 32.13 13.57 5.05
CA ARG A 538 31.80 12.16 5.35
C ARG A 538 31.93 11.24 4.14
N VAL A 539 32.92 11.48 3.27
CA VAL A 539 33.15 10.66 2.08
C VAL A 539 34.53 9.98 2.18
N ASN A 540 34.60 8.69 1.85
CA ASN A 540 35.88 7.98 1.69
C ASN A 540 36.51 8.35 0.33
N ALA A 541 37.79 8.67 0.32
CA ALA A 541 38.54 9.07 -0.88
C ALA A 541 38.50 7.96 -1.95
N GLU A 542 38.61 6.70 -1.53
CA GLU A 542 38.63 5.53 -2.42
C GLU A 542 37.30 5.36 -3.17
N SER A 543 36.18 5.35 -2.45
CA SER A 543 34.83 5.29 -3.05
C SER A 543 34.48 6.52 -3.90
N LEU A 544 35.15 7.65 -3.66
CA LEU A 544 34.88 8.90 -4.37
C LEU A 544 35.60 8.94 -5.73
N ALA A 545 36.69 8.19 -5.91
CA ALA A 545 37.47 8.19 -7.13
C ALA A 545 36.63 7.74 -8.34
N SER A 546 35.89 6.63 -8.21
CA SER A 546 34.98 6.12 -9.25
C SER A 546 33.86 7.12 -9.59
N THR A 547 33.27 7.75 -8.57
CA THR A 547 32.19 8.74 -8.75
C THR A 547 32.70 10.00 -9.48
N LEU A 548 33.90 10.47 -9.16
CA LEU A 548 34.48 11.70 -9.72
C LEU A 548 35.18 11.54 -11.06
N ALA A 549 35.47 10.31 -11.51
CA ALA A 549 36.25 10.04 -12.73
C ALA A 549 35.74 10.83 -13.95
N GLY A 550 34.42 10.98 -14.11
CA GLY A 550 33.82 11.74 -15.20
C GLY A 550 34.18 13.23 -15.24
N ILE A 551 34.51 13.86 -14.10
CA ILE A 551 34.76 15.31 -14.01
C ILE A 551 36.12 15.66 -13.41
N CYS A 552 36.90 14.67 -12.98
CA CYS A 552 38.14 14.86 -12.22
C CYS A 552 39.29 14.04 -12.81
N PRO A 553 40.25 14.66 -13.53
CA PRO A 553 41.32 13.94 -14.22
C PRO A 553 42.20 13.07 -13.31
N ARG A 554 42.46 13.52 -12.06
CA ARG A 554 43.25 12.73 -11.10
C ARG A 554 42.51 11.49 -10.60
N ALA A 555 41.18 11.59 -10.44
CA ALA A 555 40.35 10.46 -10.06
C ALA A 555 40.24 9.45 -11.21
N ASP A 556 40.04 9.93 -12.44
CA ASP A 556 40.04 9.10 -13.65
C ASP A 556 41.34 8.31 -13.82
N ALA A 557 42.49 8.97 -13.62
CA ALA A 557 43.79 8.30 -13.66
C ALA A 557 43.95 7.23 -12.58
N ALA A 558 43.42 7.44 -11.38
CA ALA A 558 43.45 6.46 -10.29
C ALA A 558 42.59 5.24 -10.61
N VAL A 559 41.34 5.46 -11.06
CA VAL A 559 40.42 4.37 -11.46
C VAL A 559 40.98 3.54 -12.61
N LYS A 560 41.61 4.19 -13.61
CA LYS A 560 42.28 3.47 -14.71
C LYS A 560 43.48 2.65 -14.24
N ALA A 561 44.26 3.16 -13.29
CA ALA A 561 45.40 2.45 -12.74
C ALA A 561 44.97 1.22 -11.92
N GLU A 562 43.89 1.36 -11.15
CA GLU A 562 43.26 0.26 -10.40
C GLU A 562 42.71 -0.80 -11.35
N ARG A 563 41.93 -0.41 -12.37
CA ARG A 563 41.43 -1.31 -13.41
C ARG A 563 42.54 -2.14 -14.06
N VAL A 564 43.66 -1.49 -14.42
CA VAL A 564 44.82 -2.18 -15.03
C VAL A 564 45.50 -3.15 -14.04
N ALA A 565 45.46 -2.85 -12.73
CA ALA A 565 45.98 -3.76 -11.72
C ALA A 565 45.05 -4.95 -11.51
N GLU A 566 43.74 -4.73 -11.45
CA GLU A 566 42.71 -5.78 -11.37
C GLU A 566 42.75 -6.68 -12.61
N ASP A 567 42.82 -6.11 -13.82
CA ASP A 567 42.92 -6.86 -15.07
C ASP A 567 44.15 -7.78 -15.06
N ARG A 568 45.29 -7.31 -14.53
CA ARG A 568 46.50 -8.13 -14.39
C ARG A 568 46.32 -9.25 -13.37
N GLU A 569 45.73 -8.96 -12.22
CA GLU A 569 45.46 -9.97 -11.19
C GLU A 569 44.50 -11.04 -11.72
N PHE A 570 43.48 -10.63 -12.46
CA PHE A 570 42.52 -11.52 -13.12
C PHE A 570 43.21 -12.39 -14.18
N GLU A 571 44.03 -11.81 -15.07
CA GLU A 571 44.83 -12.57 -16.04
C GLU A 571 45.77 -13.59 -15.36
N GLU A 572 46.42 -13.21 -14.25
CA GLU A 572 47.29 -14.09 -13.48
C GLU A 572 46.51 -15.26 -12.83
N TRP A 573 45.31 -14.97 -12.34
CA TRP A 573 44.39 -15.94 -11.75
C TRP A 573 43.82 -16.89 -12.82
N GLU A 574 43.36 -16.40 -13.97
CA GLU A 574 42.91 -17.23 -15.09
C GLU A 574 44.03 -18.17 -15.58
N ALA A 575 45.25 -17.63 -15.73
CA ALA A 575 46.41 -18.43 -16.08
C ALA A 575 46.76 -19.47 -15.00
N GLU A 576 46.47 -19.18 -13.73
CA GLU A 576 46.58 -20.17 -12.65
C GLU A 576 45.53 -21.27 -12.76
N GLU A 577 44.24 -20.94 -12.91
CA GLU A 577 43.18 -21.94 -13.10
C GLU A 577 43.44 -22.83 -14.32
N GLN A 578 43.91 -22.24 -15.43
CA GLN A 578 44.33 -22.99 -16.62
C GLN A 578 45.46 -23.98 -16.31
N ARG A 579 46.48 -23.55 -15.55
CA ARG A 579 47.59 -24.42 -15.13
C ARG A 579 47.11 -25.57 -14.24
N LYS A 580 46.09 -25.34 -13.39
CA LYS A 580 45.49 -26.42 -12.58
C LYS A 580 44.87 -27.50 -13.49
N CYS A 581 44.14 -27.09 -14.53
CA CYS A 581 43.55 -28.04 -15.48
C CYS A 581 44.57 -28.73 -16.39
N ASP A 582 45.63 -28.02 -16.81
CA ASP A 582 46.72 -28.64 -17.58
C ASP A 582 47.51 -29.68 -16.78
N ALA A 583 47.67 -29.45 -15.47
CA ALA A 583 48.32 -30.38 -14.55
C ALA A 583 47.41 -31.52 -14.08
N ALA A 584 46.09 -31.37 -14.21
CA ALA A 584 45.13 -32.40 -13.82
C ALA A 584 45.42 -33.70 -14.60
N PRO A 585 45.42 -34.88 -13.95
CA PRO A 585 45.73 -36.11 -14.64
C PRO A 585 44.75 -36.33 -15.81
N ARG A 586 45.24 -36.57 -17.02
CA ARG A 586 44.34 -36.84 -18.16
C ARG A 586 43.80 -38.26 -18.11
N HIS A 587 42.52 -38.43 -18.41
CA HIS A 587 41.93 -39.76 -18.55
C HIS A 587 42.54 -40.49 -19.75
N ARG A 588 42.83 -41.79 -19.58
CA ARG A 588 43.35 -42.65 -20.64
C ARG A 588 42.37 -43.81 -20.81
N PRO A 589 41.38 -43.67 -21.71
CA PRO A 589 40.26 -44.59 -21.76
C PRO A 589 40.73 -46.00 -22.14
N LEU A 590 40.23 -47.01 -21.43
CA LEU A 590 40.57 -48.42 -21.69
C LEU A 590 40.02 -48.96 -23.02
N VAL A 591 39.05 -48.27 -23.59
CA VAL A 591 38.44 -48.55 -24.90
C VAL A 591 38.35 -47.21 -25.65
N PRO A 592 38.57 -47.14 -26.96
CA PRO A 592 38.45 -45.88 -27.68
C PRO A 592 37.01 -45.33 -27.60
N PRO A 593 36.81 -44.06 -27.18
CA PRO A 593 35.52 -43.40 -27.25
C PRO A 593 35.15 -43.07 -28.70
N ALA A 594 33.85 -43.03 -28.99
CA ALA A 594 33.33 -42.56 -30.27
C ALA A 594 33.52 -41.06 -30.45
N ARG A 595 33.43 -40.30 -29.35
CA ARG A 595 33.69 -38.86 -29.27
C ARG A 595 34.37 -38.58 -27.94
N SER A 596 35.42 -37.77 -27.95
CA SER A 596 36.10 -37.32 -26.74
C SER A 596 36.36 -35.82 -26.88
N SER A 597 35.93 -35.05 -25.90
CA SER A 597 36.14 -33.61 -25.83
C SER A 597 36.74 -33.27 -24.48
N VAL A 598 37.97 -32.76 -24.48
CA VAL A 598 38.59 -32.18 -23.29
C VAL A 598 38.42 -30.68 -23.43
N LEU A 599 37.73 -30.06 -22.48
CA LEU A 599 37.57 -28.61 -22.50
C LEU A 599 38.92 -27.98 -22.18
N LYS A 600 39.30 -27.02 -23.03
CA LYS A 600 40.60 -26.37 -22.92
C LYS A 600 40.60 -25.38 -21.77
N GLU A 601 39.52 -24.62 -21.63
CA GLU A 601 39.33 -23.62 -20.59
C GLU A 601 38.68 -24.27 -19.35
N PRO A 602 39.07 -23.87 -18.13
CA PRO A 602 38.39 -24.28 -16.90
C PRO A 602 36.97 -23.72 -16.88
N GLU A 603 35.98 -24.57 -16.56
CA GLU A 603 34.58 -24.13 -16.49
C GLU A 603 34.24 -23.65 -15.07
N TRP A 604 33.35 -22.67 -14.93
CA TRP A 604 32.85 -22.19 -13.64
C TRP A 604 31.33 -22.35 -13.51
N PRO A 605 30.84 -23.59 -13.31
CA PRO A 605 29.42 -23.83 -13.11
C PRO A 605 29.00 -23.41 -11.70
N GLU A 606 28.30 -22.27 -11.58
CA GLU A 606 27.84 -21.70 -10.31
C GLU A 606 26.75 -22.59 -9.68
N GLY A 607 25.82 -23.10 -10.50
CA GLY A 607 24.70 -23.94 -10.06
C GLY A 607 24.94 -25.44 -10.21
N GLY A 608 26.11 -25.85 -10.69
CA GLY A 608 26.34 -27.18 -11.26
C GLY A 608 25.98 -27.24 -12.75
N LEU A 609 26.04 -28.44 -13.32
CA LEU A 609 25.74 -28.66 -14.74
C LEU A 609 24.40 -29.39 -14.84
N ALA A 610 23.45 -28.79 -15.53
CA ALA A 610 22.13 -29.37 -15.78
C ALA A 610 21.91 -29.61 -17.27
N MET A 611 21.15 -30.64 -17.60
CA MET A 611 20.68 -30.87 -18.96
C MET A 611 19.16 -30.91 -18.93
N TYR A 612 18.56 -30.24 -19.90
CA TYR A 612 17.11 -30.13 -20.05
C TYR A 612 16.68 -30.57 -21.45
N GLU A 613 15.71 -31.47 -21.50
CA GLU A 613 14.96 -31.82 -22.71
C GLU A 613 13.46 -31.78 -22.38
N GLU A 614 12.68 -31.12 -23.23
CA GLU A 614 11.24 -31.02 -23.05
C GLU A 614 10.59 -32.42 -23.15
N THR A 615 9.79 -32.79 -22.14
CA THR A 615 9.07 -34.07 -22.09
C THR A 615 7.68 -33.90 -21.48
N ASP A 616 6.69 -34.67 -21.97
CA ASP A 616 5.30 -34.63 -21.51
C ASP A 616 5.12 -35.00 -20.01
N ASP A 617 6.06 -35.80 -19.47
CA ASP A 617 6.04 -36.30 -18.09
C ASP A 617 7.10 -35.61 -17.20
N GLY A 618 7.39 -34.33 -17.44
CA GLY A 618 8.48 -33.59 -16.78
C GLY A 618 8.41 -33.68 -15.25
N GLU A 619 9.45 -34.23 -14.64
CA GLU A 619 9.64 -34.20 -13.19
C GLU A 619 10.14 -32.81 -12.78
N ASP A 620 9.70 -32.31 -11.63
CA ASP A 620 10.14 -31.00 -11.13
C ASP A 620 11.68 -30.99 -11.02
N PRO A 621 12.38 -30.02 -11.67
CA PRO A 621 13.83 -29.90 -11.57
C PRO A 621 14.33 -29.95 -10.12
N ALA A 622 13.60 -29.36 -9.18
CA ALA A 622 13.97 -29.32 -7.77
C ALA A 622 14.08 -30.73 -7.15
N GLU A 623 13.24 -31.67 -7.57
CA GLU A 623 13.30 -33.06 -7.11
C GLU A 623 14.55 -33.77 -7.65
N VAL A 624 14.94 -33.49 -8.90
CA VAL A 624 16.18 -34.04 -9.49
C VAL A 624 17.41 -33.47 -8.78
N TYR A 625 17.42 -32.17 -8.45
CA TYR A 625 18.47 -31.57 -7.62
C TYR A 625 18.56 -32.21 -6.24
N ALA A 626 17.43 -32.44 -5.56
CA ALA A 626 17.41 -33.13 -4.26
C ALA A 626 18.00 -34.55 -4.35
N LYS A 627 17.63 -35.32 -5.38
CA LYS A 627 18.20 -36.66 -5.64
C LYS A 627 19.71 -36.61 -5.92
N ALA A 628 20.18 -35.58 -6.63
CA ALA A 628 21.60 -35.40 -6.91
C ALA A 628 22.37 -35.07 -5.62
N ALA A 629 21.79 -34.23 -4.74
CA ALA A 629 22.33 -33.92 -3.42
C ALA A 629 22.40 -35.16 -2.51
N ASP A 630 21.39 -36.03 -2.54
CA ASP A 630 21.34 -37.27 -1.75
C ASP A 630 22.49 -38.23 -2.06
N ASN A 631 22.82 -38.37 -3.35
CA ASN A 631 23.95 -39.19 -3.76
C ASN A 631 25.28 -38.41 -3.80
N GLY A 632 25.23 -37.08 -3.85
CA GLY A 632 26.34 -36.14 -3.80
C GLY A 632 27.12 -35.98 -5.10
N LEU A 633 26.55 -36.32 -6.27
CA LEU A 633 27.22 -36.11 -7.55
C LEU A 633 26.29 -35.92 -8.76
N VAL A 634 25.36 -36.85 -9.02
CA VAL A 634 24.55 -36.81 -10.25
C VAL A 634 23.21 -37.50 -10.08
N ALA A 635 22.14 -36.91 -10.59
CA ALA A 635 20.83 -37.55 -10.70
C ALA A 635 20.16 -37.24 -12.03
N SER A 636 19.18 -38.05 -12.38
CA SER A 636 18.33 -37.88 -13.56
C SER A 636 16.86 -38.09 -13.21
N GLY A 637 16.02 -37.40 -13.97
CA GLY A 637 14.57 -37.59 -14.07
C GLY A 637 14.14 -37.54 -15.55
N PRO A 638 12.85 -37.75 -15.86
CA PRO A 638 12.30 -37.48 -17.19
C PRO A 638 12.69 -36.07 -17.68
N GLY A 639 13.44 -35.98 -18.78
CA GLY A 639 13.85 -34.70 -19.37
C GLY A 639 14.95 -33.93 -18.63
N HIS A 640 15.44 -34.44 -17.49
CA HIS A 640 16.37 -33.71 -16.63
C HIS A 640 17.56 -34.56 -16.21
N LEU A 641 18.76 -33.98 -16.20
CA LEU A 641 19.97 -34.53 -15.57
C LEU A 641 20.68 -33.39 -14.85
N VAL A 642 21.11 -33.62 -13.61
CA VAL A 642 21.87 -32.66 -12.82
C VAL A 642 23.17 -33.31 -12.37
N VAL A 643 24.29 -32.61 -12.57
CA VAL A 643 25.61 -32.94 -12.06
C VAL A 643 26.04 -31.84 -11.10
N THR A 644 26.23 -32.18 -9.83
CA THR A 644 26.64 -31.23 -8.80
C THR A 644 28.15 -31.02 -8.83
N THR A 645 28.58 -29.76 -8.75
CA THR A 645 29.96 -29.33 -8.55
C THR A 645 30.03 -28.45 -7.30
N ASN A 646 31.23 -28.15 -6.82
CA ASN A 646 31.44 -27.06 -5.87
C ASN A 646 31.49 -25.73 -6.66
N SER A 647 30.64 -24.78 -6.27
CA SER A 647 30.45 -23.49 -6.94
C SER A 647 31.64 -22.54 -6.80
N ASP A 648 32.50 -22.74 -5.80
CA ASP A 648 33.57 -21.79 -5.46
C ASP A 648 34.86 -22.07 -6.25
N LEU A 649 34.87 -23.13 -7.07
CA LEU A 649 36.07 -23.64 -7.74
C LEU A 649 35.80 -23.99 -9.19
N HIS A 650 36.74 -23.63 -10.06
CA HIS A 650 36.70 -24.03 -11.46
C HIS A 650 36.84 -25.54 -11.58
N VAL A 651 36.28 -26.09 -12.67
CA VAL A 651 36.24 -27.52 -12.93
C VAL A 651 36.84 -27.86 -14.28
N CYS A 652 37.75 -28.83 -14.27
CA CYS A 652 38.37 -29.37 -15.47
C CYS A 652 37.49 -30.50 -16.01
N VAL A 653 36.78 -30.26 -17.12
CA VAL A 653 35.78 -31.20 -17.65
C VAL A 653 36.32 -31.99 -18.83
N THR A 654 36.12 -33.31 -18.79
CA THR A 654 36.30 -34.21 -19.93
C THR A 654 35.00 -34.92 -20.23
N LEU A 655 34.61 -34.93 -21.51
CA LEU A 655 33.39 -35.54 -22.02
C LEU A 655 33.76 -36.69 -22.95
N GLU A 656 33.16 -37.86 -22.73
CA GLU A 656 33.41 -39.03 -23.56
C GLU A 656 32.11 -39.78 -23.92
N THR A 657 31.87 -39.99 -25.20
CA THR A 657 30.72 -40.77 -25.69
C THR A 657 31.21 -42.10 -26.25
N TYR A 658 30.57 -43.20 -25.87
CA TYR A 658 30.95 -44.55 -26.32
C TYR A 658 29.80 -45.24 -27.07
N THR A 659 30.15 -46.12 -28.01
CA THR A 659 29.17 -46.98 -28.72
C THR A 659 28.68 -48.16 -27.89
N ARG A 660 29.39 -48.50 -26.83
CA ARG A 660 29.10 -49.62 -25.91
C ARG A 660 29.54 -49.28 -24.49
N ARG A 661 29.07 -50.03 -23.51
CA ARG A 661 29.42 -49.83 -22.09
C ARG A 661 30.94 -49.89 -21.88
N PRO A 662 31.60 -48.80 -21.43
CA PRO A 662 33.01 -48.80 -21.08
C PRO A 662 33.24 -49.52 -19.74
N PRO A 663 34.43 -50.11 -19.51
CA PRO A 663 34.83 -50.65 -18.21
C PRO A 663 34.67 -49.62 -17.09
N VAL A 664 34.46 -50.09 -15.86
CA VAL A 664 34.31 -49.20 -14.69
C VAL A 664 35.69 -48.88 -14.12
N GLU A 665 36.03 -47.60 -14.06
CA GLU A 665 37.33 -47.11 -13.60
C GLU A 665 37.15 -46.29 -12.32
N THR A 666 37.44 -46.88 -11.15
CA THR A 666 37.32 -46.18 -9.85
C THR A 666 38.64 -45.71 -9.28
N LYS A 667 39.77 -46.16 -9.84
CA LYS A 667 41.11 -45.81 -9.38
C LYS A 667 41.43 -44.37 -9.78
N GLY A 668 41.90 -43.57 -8.82
CA GLY A 668 42.22 -42.15 -9.03
C GLY A 668 41.02 -41.19 -9.02
N TRP A 669 39.80 -41.70 -8.77
CA TRP A 669 38.58 -40.90 -8.66
C TRP A 669 38.03 -40.92 -7.24
N ASP A 670 37.54 -39.81 -6.71
CA ASP A 670 37.00 -39.76 -5.35
C ASP A 670 35.54 -40.21 -5.27
N HIS A 671 34.78 -39.95 -6.33
CA HIS A 671 33.36 -40.26 -6.42
C HIS A 671 33.02 -40.72 -7.85
N VAL A 672 32.31 -41.85 -7.99
CA VAL A 672 31.86 -42.36 -9.29
C VAL A 672 30.42 -42.85 -9.19
N VAL A 673 29.53 -42.22 -9.94
CA VAL A 673 28.09 -42.52 -9.97
C VAL A 673 27.62 -42.66 -11.42
N GLU A 674 26.70 -43.60 -11.65
CA GLU A 674 26.10 -43.85 -12.95
C GLU A 674 24.58 -43.87 -12.85
N VAL A 675 23.93 -43.09 -13.69
CA VAL A 675 22.47 -42.92 -13.76
C VAL A 675 21.95 -43.29 -15.15
N GLY A 676 20.67 -43.64 -15.24
CA GLY A 676 20.00 -43.82 -16.53
C GLY A 676 19.37 -42.52 -16.98
N TYR A 677 19.50 -42.19 -18.25
CA TYR A 677 18.94 -40.98 -18.83
C TYR A 677 18.26 -41.33 -20.16
N ARG A 678 17.04 -40.83 -20.38
CA ARG A 678 16.31 -41.06 -21.63
C ARG A 678 16.28 -39.78 -22.43
N SER A 679 17.03 -39.75 -23.54
CA SER A 679 17.03 -38.60 -24.45
C SER A 679 15.87 -38.69 -25.45
N SER A 680 14.99 -37.69 -25.41
CA SER A 680 13.80 -37.58 -26.28
C SER A 680 14.11 -36.85 -27.59
N SER A 681 14.99 -35.85 -27.55
CA SER A 681 15.39 -35.04 -28.70
C SER A 681 16.59 -35.61 -29.43
N GLY A 682 17.43 -36.39 -28.73
CA GLY A 682 18.71 -36.85 -29.25
C GLY A 682 19.82 -35.81 -29.11
N ARG A 683 19.57 -34.71 -28.39
CA ARG A 683 20.55 -33.70 -28.01
C ARG A 683 20.78 -33.78 -26.50
N MET A 684 22.01 -34.05 -26.10
CA MET A 684 22.39 -34.18 -24.69
C MET A 684 23.47 -33.15 -24.35
N VAL A 685 23.03 -31.90 -24.13
CA VAL A 685 23.89 -30.77 -23.81
C VAL A 685 23.72 -30.44 -22.33
N LEU A 686 24.83 -30.46 -21.60
CA LEU A 686 24.89 -29.96 -20.23
C LEU A 686 25.17 -28.46 -20.27
N SER A 687 24.43 -27.68 -19.53
CA SER A 687 24.65 -26.26 -19.37
C SER A 687 24.50 -25.83 -17.92
N ASP A 688 25.09 -24.70 -17.57
CA ASP A 688 24.80 -23.99 -16.34
C ASP A 688 23.89 -22.80 -16.66
N GLY A 689 22.71 -22.79 -16.04
CA GLY A 689 21.72 -21.73 -16.25
C GLY A 689 22.14 -20.38 -15.67
N LEU A 690 23.16 -20.34 -14.81
CA LEU A 690 23.68 -19.11 -14.20
C LEU A 690 24.86 -18.53 -14.98
N SER A 691 25.92 -19.31 -15.22
CA SER A 691 27.10 -18.83 -15.97
C SER A 691 26.89 -18.77 -17.49
N GLY A 692 25.90 -19.49 -18.03
CA GLY A 692 25.71 -19.62 -19.48
C GLY A 692 26.69 -20.58 -20.17
N THR A 693 27.53 -21.28 -19.40
CA THR A 693 28.39 -22.36 -19.92
C THR A 693 27.53 -23.42 -20.61
N GLU A 694 27.85 -23.77 -21.85
CA GLU A 694 27.27 -24.92 -22.57
C GLU A 694 28.37 -25.92 -22.97
N LEU A 695 28.18 -27.18 -22.57
CA LEU A 695 29.13 -28.25 -22.87
C LEU A 695 28.81 -28.94 -24.21
N PRO A 696 29.81 -29.48 -24.93
CA PRO A 696 29.58 -30.26 -26.15
C PRO A 696 28.57 -31.40 -26.00
N ASP A 697 27.77 -31.61 -27.05
CA ASP A 697 26.73 -32.65 -27.08
C ASP A 697 27.30 -34.07 -26.86
N LEU A 698 26.77 -34.74 -25.83
CA LEU A 698 27.12 -36.10 -25.42
C LEU A 698 26.38 -37.19 -26.21
N SER A 699 25.39 -36.83 -27.04
CA SER A 699 24.62 -37.80 -27.81
C SER A 699 25.48 -38.61 -28.79
N LEU A 700 25.15 -39.89 -28.97
CA LEU A 700 25.83 -40.71 -29.97
C LEU A 700 25.23 -40.43 -31.35
N HIS A 701 25.77 -39.44 -32.05
CA HIS A 701 25.32 -39.00 -33.39
C HIS A 701 23.84 -38.58 -33.43
N GLY A 702 23.36 -37.82 -32.44
CA GLY A 702 21.96 -37.38 -32.41
C GLY A 702 20.96 -38.49 -32.05
N ARG A 703 21.43 -39.65 -31.58
CA ARG A 703 20.58 -40.81 -31.32
C ARG A 703 19.66 -40.55 -30.12
N LYS A 704 18.36 -40.75 -30.33
CA LYS A 704 17.34 -40.80 -29.27
C LYS A 704 17.36 -42.14 -28.52
N GLY A 705 16.88 -42.14 -27.28
CA GLY A 705 16.65 -43.36 -26.49
C GLY A 705 17.38 -43.37 -25.15
N HIS A 706 17.54 -44.57 -24.59
CA HIS A 706 18.15 -44.75 -23.26
C HIS A 706 19.67 -44.74 -23.33
N TYR A 707 20.25 -43.91 -22.45
CA TYR A 707 21.66 -43.78 -22.17
C TYR A 707 21.94 -44.10 -20.71
N ARG A 708 23.19 -44.47 -20.45
CA ARG A 708 23.77 -44.45 -19.12
C ARG A 708 24.79 -43.33 -19.08
N ILE A 709 24.63 -42.45 -18.11
CA ILE A 709 25.54 -41.33 -17.86
C ILE A 709 26.36 -41.69 -16.62
N ARG A 710 27.68 -41.79 -16.77
CA ARG A 710 28.60 -42.06 -15.65
C ARG A 710 29.47 -40.84 -15.41
N VAL A 711 29.36 -40.28 -14.22
CA VAL A 711 30.15 -39.12 -13.78
C VAL A 711 31.22 -39.60 -12.82
N HIS A 712 32.46 -39.21 -13.10
CA HIS A 712 33.58 -39.37 -12.20
C HIS A 712 34.03 -38.00 -11.73
N PHE A 713 34.26 -37.89 -10.43
CA PHE A 713 34.68 -36.68 -9.77
C PHE A 713 35.92 -36.96 -8.93
N ALA A 714 36.89 -36.04 -8.98
CA ALA A 714 38.08 -36.07 -8.15
C ALA A 714 38.52 -34.66 -7.78
N TRP A 715 39.07 -34.54 -6.58
CA TRP A 715 39.83 -33.37 -6.17
C TRP A 715 41.24 -33.43 -6.73
N VAL A 716 41.72 -32.32 -7.28
CA VAL A 716 43.11 -32.16 -7.73
C VAL A 716 43.82 -31.22 -6.74
N PRO A 717 44.79 -31.74 -5.96
CA PRO A 717 45.57 -30.91 -5.06
C PRO A 717 46.40 -29.88 -5.83
N TRP A 718 46.53 -28.67 -5.28
CA TRP A 718 47.30 -27.59 -5.89
C TRP A 718 47.99 -26.75 -4.83
N LYS A 719 49.31 -26.50 -4.99
CA LYS A 719 50.13 -25.65 -4.10
C LYS A 719 49.93 -25.90 -2.59
N GLY A 720 49.76 -27.16 -2.18
CA GLY A 720 49.58 -27.54 -0.77
C GLY A 720 48.14 -27.54 -0.28
N ASP A 721 47.19 -27.05 -1.07
CA ASP A 721 45.76 -27.25 -0.84
C ASP A 721 45.33 -28.62 -1.37
N LYS A 722 44.59 -29.36 -0.54
CA LYS A 722 44.03 -30.67 -0.89
C LYS A 722 42.84 -30.54 -1.86
N TYR A 723 42.14 -29.41 -1.84
CA TYR A 723 40.92 -29.14 -2.61
C TYR A 723 41.15 -28.02 -3.64
N GLY A 724 42.31 -28.04 -4.31
CA GLY A 724 42.76 -26.93 -5.16
C GLY A 724 41.96 -26.69 -6.44
N THR A 725 41.49 -27.75 -7.12
CA THR A 725 40.50 -27.67 -8.20
C THR A 725 39.71 -28.99 -8.30
N GLN A 726 38.64 -28.98 -9.10
CA GLN A 726 37.80 -30.14 -9.36
C GLN A 726 38.10 -30.69 -10.75
N ARG A 727 38.04 -32.01 -10.91
CA ARG A 727 38.07 -32.66 -12.22
C ARG A 727 36.84 -33.54 -12.40
N LEU A 728 36.17 -33.35 -13.53
CA LEU A 728 35.03 -34.14 -13.96
C LEU A 728 35.34 -34.96 -15.21
N LEU A 729 34.87 -36.20 -15.22
CA LEU A 729 34.77 -37.02 -16.41
C LEU A 729 33.35 -37.53 -16.56
N ILE A 730 32.66 -37.04 -17.60
CA ILE A 730 31.27 -37.39 -17.89
C ILE A 730 31.26 -38.30 -19.11
N MET A 731 30.83 -39.54 -18.90
CA MET A 731 30.73 -40.54 -19.94
C MET A 731 29.27 -40.81 -20.31
N ALA A 732 28.98 -40.91 -21.60
CA ALA A 732 27.66 -41.30 -22.12
C ALA A 732 27.76 -42.54 -23.01
N TYR A 733 26.87 -43.51 -22.83
CA TYR A 733 26.78 -44.67 -23.73
C TYR A 733 25.37 -45.25 -23.81
N PRO A 734 24.96 -45.82 -24.95
CA PRO A 734 23.65 -46.46 -25.08
C PRO A 734 23.54 -47.70 -24.18
N ALA A 735 22.56 -47.69 -23.28
CA ALA A 735 22.19 -48.84 -22.46
C ALA A 735 20.85 -48.59 -21.76
N ASN A 736 20.11 -49.66 -21.49
CA ASN A 736 18.81 -49.58 -20.82
C ASN A 736 18.98 -49.55 -19.28
N GLY A 737 18.02 -48.95 -18.59
CA GLY A 737 17.84 -49.03 -17.14
C GLY A 737 18.11 -47.73 -16.39
N ASP A 738 17.17 -47.37 -15.51
CA ASP A 738 17.14 -46.07 -14.80
C ASP A 738 17.75 -46.14 -13.39
N LYS A 739 18.21 -47.32 -12.97
CA LYS A 739 18.76 -47.54 -11.63
C LYS A 739 20.05 -46.75 -11.41
N VAL A 740 20.10 -45.93 -10.37
CA VAL A 740 21.32 -45.27 -9.90
C VAL A 740 22.30 -46.31 -9.34
N VAL A 741 23.56 -46.26 -9.79
CA VAL A 741 24.64 -47.14 -9.33
C VAL A 741 25.82 -46.30 -8.89
N THR A 742 26.16 -46.37 -7.60
CA THR A 742 27.37 -45.75 -7.06
C THR A 742 28.50 -46.77 -7.01
N TYR A 743 29.56 -46.56 -7.81
CA TYR A 743 30.72 -47.47 -7.83
C TYR A 743 31.77 -47.11 -6.78
N ARG A 744 31.85 -45.82 -6.41
CA ARG A 744 32.74 -45.33 -5.36
C ARG A 744 32.11 -44.12 -4.70
N LYS A 745 32.05 -44.09 -3.37
CA LYS A 745 31.60 -42.93 -2.58
C LYS A 745 32.80 -42.13 -2.08
N PRO A 746 32.66 -40.81 -1.87
CA PRO A 746 33.69 -40.01 -1.23
C PRO A 746 33.93 -40.56 0.18
N ALA A 747 35.18 -40.47 0.65
CA ALA A 747 35.47 -40.75 2.05
C ALA A 747 34.66 -39.76 2.90
N ARG A 748 33.80 -40.26 3.81
CA ARG A 748 33.06 -39.42 4.76
C ARG A 748 34.03 -38.41 5.37
N SER A 749 33.73 -37.11 5.25
CA SER A 749 34.41 -36.10 6.06
C SER A 749 34.24 -36.51 7.52
N ARG A 750 35.38 -36.62 8.22
CA ARG A 750 35.40 -36.85 9.66
C ARG A 750 35.22 -35.55 10.40
#